data_AF-A0AA38M6J1-F1
#
_entry.id   AF-A0AA38M6J1-F1
#
_cell.length_a   1.000
_cell.length_b   1.000
_cell.length_c   1.000
_cell.angle_alpha   90.00
_cell.angle_beta   90.00
_cell.angle_gamma   90.00
#
_symmetry.space_group_name_H-M   'P 1'
#
loop_
_entity.id
_entity.type
_entity.pdbx_description
1 polymer ?
#
loop_
_entity_poly.entity_id
_entity_poly.type
_entity_poly.pdbx_seq_one_letter_code
_entity_poly.pdbx_strand_id
1 'polypeptide(L)'
;MTAIARKIVDLSGDTKITTNVDVLSEIFNHPDLKDKQVCVVSITGTFRQGKSFLLNFLLRYLNLKYKSKSLSSEKWLSADGGDLSGFAWRCGSERHTTGILMWSEIFLAKLPSNKEVAIVLMDTQGTFDNKTTRHHCAAIFAISTLISSVQIYNLRNQINQADLEHLECFSGYGQLAMDQSSREAPFQNLCFLIRDWQYPFEASYGTEGGQHYLGQFLNAAEQPEELRKQNENIKRLFKNINCCLLPHPGGKVATNPSFQGQLEEISEEFLQTVEAFVPSILAPEKLVPKTVNGETIKLGDLAHFIQSYCQNFMNDDIPKLESMYMATSTAHYKVVLTEAQQLYQNTMNLLVNETSDILADVNLQAHHTLKKSEAIDYVKSKNIMGDEEIKRASLAKLSHDLDEMFLSYKKLNQIKIQRKKDLDKFNNDLQSTKQQFDNKLENYQGIIKQQASTIEQYCKTQQELQQQVGNLVNQVNNRPKEQTMQSSNPCALRIVNLDGTRKITTDLQVLEQLFQQPQIKDKQVCVVSITGTFRQGKSFLLNFLLRYLDLKYKKKISVDKNWLSVGDSKLTGFEWRSGKERHTVGILIWSEIFLAELPSGEEIAIILLDTQGTFDNKTTKQHCAAVFAISTLISSVQIYNLKNQISQSDLEHMECFSGYGQLIAGQNSSEAPFQNVCFLIRDWQCPYENPYGVRGGRNYLEEFLDAPGQPHELRKQNANIRSLFKKINCFLLPHPGRKVATEISFRGELQDVSSEFVESVEELAPFLLSPENLVPKTVNGQRIKVGDLVHFVQSYCEHFMTGDLPKLESMFLATSAAHHSAVLAEAESQYKVSMDSLVEQAEALEESHLEAQHKLLKAEAVKFFQSKNMMGDDEMKKACEAKLSQSIENSFVEYRKVNSMKLEKERQRKEFGEKLKKTENEFHNKFEQQREKYDNIVEQQQSVISEAQKAQSELQNNVKDLQNQIDDLQRNEGDPILKGIAEIVQGATNVVAGVVTSPFRRLFK
;
A
#
# COMPACT_ATOMS: atom_id res chain seq x y z
N MET A 1 34.24 -33.40 -17.37
CA MET A 1 33.57 -33.13 -16.09
C MET A 1 32.07 -33.14 -16.32
N THR A 2 31.28 -33.65 -15.38
CA THR A 2 29.81 -33.47 -15.41
C THR A 2 29.49 -31.98 -15.28
N ALA A 3 28.64 -31.45 -16.16
CA ALA A 3 28.25 -30.05 -16.13
C ALA A 3 27.47 -29.72 -14.85
N ILE A 4 27.85 -28.64 -14.17
CA ILE A 4 27.26 -28.23 -12.89
C ILE A 4 27.10 -26.71 -12.82
N ALA A 5 26.21 -26.23 -11.96
CA ALA A 5 26.14 -24.82 -11.63
C ALA A 5 27.34 -24.41 -10.77
N ARG A 6 28.09 -23.40 -11.20
CA ARG A 6 29.27 -22.87 -10.50
C ARG A 6 28.98 -21.46 -9.98
N LYS A 7 29.34 -21.18 -8.73
CA LYS A 7 29.19 -19.85 -8.14
C LYS A 7 30.28 -18.92 -8.67
N ILE A 8 29.89 -17.83 -9.32
CA ILE A 8 30.81 -16.82 -9.89
C ILE A 8 30.91 -15.56 -9.02
N VAL A 9 29.86 -15.23 -8.28
CA VAL A 9 29.81 -14.11 -7.33
C VAL A 9 29.32 -14.64 -6.00
N ASP A 10 30.06 -14.36 -4.93
CA ASP A 10 29.69 -14.72 -3.56
C ASP A 10 29.41 -13.50 -2.70
N LEU A 11 28.54 -13.70 -1.71
CA LEU A 11 28.10 -12.71 -0.73
C LEU A 11 28.51 -13.23 0.65
N SER A 12 29.72 -12.89 1.06
CA SER A 12 30.25 -13.28 2.37
C SER A 12 29.60 -12.45 3.48
N GLY A 13 29.45 -13.03 4.68
CA GLY A 13 28.61 -12.59 5.80
C GLY A 13 28.84 -11.18 6.38
N ASP A 14 29.71 -10.37 5.79
CA ASP A 14 29.94 -8.96 6.14
C ASP A 14 29.98 -8.07 4.89
N THR A 15 28.86 -8.04 4.15
CA THR A 15 28.55 -7.03 3.13
C THR A 15 29.42 -6.98 1.85
N LYS A 16 30.47 -7.79 1.72
CA LYS A 16 31.37 -7.75 0.56
C LYS A 16 30.96 -8.71 -0.57
N ILE A 17 30.79 -8.13 -1.77
CA ILE A 17 30.56 -8.85 -3.04
C ILE A 17 31.92 -9.30 -3.59
N THR A 18 32.19 -10.61 -3.65
CA THR A 18 33.47 -11.14 -4.14
C THR A 18 33.28 -11.96 -5.41
N THR A 19 34.18 -11.83 -6.38
CA THR A 19 34.20 -12.64 -7.61
C THR A 19 35.12 -13.84 -7.48
N ASN A 20 34.67 -14.99 -7.99
CA ASN A 20 35.51 -16.17 -8.11
C ASN A 20 36.25 -16.16 -9.46
N VAL A 21 37.46 -15.60 -9.47
CA VAL A 21 38.27 -15.39 -10.67
C VAL A 21 38.70 -16.71 -11.33
N ASP A 22 38.95 -17.75 -10.54
CA ASP A 22 39.37 -19.06 -11.04
C ASP A 22 38.24 -19.73 -11.83
N VAL A 23 37.01 -19.70 -11.29
CA VAL A 23 35.82 -20.23 -11.98
C VAL A 23 35.51 -19.45 -13.25
N LEU A 24 35.64 -18.11 -13.24
CA LEU A 24 35.44 -17.29 -14.44
C LEU A 24 36.46 -17.67 -15.52
N SER A 25 37.72 -17.90 -15.14
CA SER A 25 38.77 -18.29 -16.08
C SER A 25 38.55 -19.69 -16.64
N GLU A 26 38.11 -20.64 -15.82
CA GLU A 26 37.77 -22.01 -16.24
C GLU A 26 36.65 -22.02 -17.29
N ILE A 27 35.59 -21.23 -17.08
CA ILE A 27 34.41 -21.22 -17.95
C ILE A 27 34.67 -20.41 -19.25
N PHE A 28 35.37 -19.28 -19.17
CA PHE A 28 35.44 -18.31 -20.28
C PHE A 28 36.72 -18.36 -21.13
N ASN A 29 37.83 -18.87 -20.61
CA ASN A 29 39.11 -18.90 -21.34
C ASN A 29 39.33 -20.19 -22.15
N HIS A 30 38.28 -20.96 -22.45
CA HIS A 30 38.42 -22.15 -23.28
C HIS A 30 38.92 -21.75 -24.69
N PRO A 31 40.02 -22.35 -25.22
CA PRO A 31 40.68 -21.91 -26.44
C PRO A 31 39.75 -21.76 -27.65
N ASP A 32 38.82 -22.70 -27.80
CA ASP A 32 37.89 -22.75 -28.94
C ASP A 32 36.66 -21.84 -28.79
N LEU A 33 36.38 -21.34 -27.58
CA LEU A 33 35.16 -20.61 -27.26
C LEU A 33 35.40 -19.13 -26.93
N LYS A 34 36.58 -18.78 -26.42
CA LYS A 34 36.90 -17.44 -25.90
C LYS A 34 36.63 -16.30 -26.91
N ASP A 35 36.85 -16.55 -28.20
CA ASP A 35 36.73 -15.57 -29.27
C ASP A 35 35.32 -15.52 -29.88
N LYS A 36 34.40 -16.38 -29.44
CA LYS A 36 33.00 -16.41 -29.91
C LYS A 36 32.20 -15.30 -29.25
N GLN A 37 31.24 -14.74 -29.98
CA GLN A 37 30.28 -13.78 -29.43
C GLN A 37 29.40 -14.47 -28.38
N VAL A 38 29.08 -13.79 -27.29
CA VAL A 38 28.33 -14.38 -26.17
C VAL A 38 26.88 -13.90 -26.10
N CYS A 39 25.95 -14.80 -25.81
CA CYS A 39 24.57 -14.54 -25.44
C CYS A 39 24.39 -14.98 -23.98
N VAL A 40 23.97 -14.07 -23.11
CA VAL A 40 23.82 -14.35 -21.67
C VAL A 40 22.36 -14.23 -21.29
N VAL A 41 21.75 -15.35 -20.90
CA VAL A 41 20.36 -15.40 -20.41
C VAL A 41 20.39 -15.49 -18.89
N SER A 42 19.83 -14.47 -18.26
CA SER A 42 19.76 -14.30 -16.81
C SER A 42 18.33 -14.47 -16.34
N ILE A 43 18.12 -15.09 -15.19
CA ILE A 43 16.85 -15.00 -14.46
C ILE A 43 17.08 -14.30 -13.12
N THR A 44 16.22 -13.33 -12.80
CA THR A 44 16.23 -12.60 -11.52
C THR A 44 14.81 -12.42 -11.02
N GLY A 45 14.65 -12.12 -9.74
CA GLY A 45 13.35 -11.97 -9.09
C GLY A 45 13.37 -12.45 -7.65
N THR A 46 12.27 -12.25 -6.94
CA THR A 46 12.18 -12.53 -5.50
C THR A 46 12.47 -14.00 -5.17
N PHE A 47 12.94 -14.27 -3.94
CA PHE A 47 13.27 -15.61 -3.49
C PHE A 47 12.05 -16.54 -3.44
N ARG A 48 12.28 -17.85 -3.63
CA ARG A 48 11.26 -18.94 -3.64
C ARG A 48 10.20 -18.89 -4.75
N GLN A 49 10.37 -18.08 -5.79
CA GLN A 49 9.43 -18.03 -6.92
C GLN A 49 9.78 -18.97 -8.10
N GLY A 50 10.53 -20.05 -7.85
CA GLY A 50 10.80 -21.08 -8.86
C GLY A 50 11.71 -20.66 -10.03
N LYS A 51 12.72 -19.80 -9.78
CA LYS A 51 13.71 -19.37 -10.79
C LYS A 51 14.55 -20.53 -11.32
N SER A 52 15.24 -21.24 -10.43
CA SER A 52 16.09 -22.38 -10.78
C SER A 52 15.28 -23.53 -11.40
N PHE A 53 14.02 -23.72 -10.97
CA PHE A 53 13.08 -24.66 -11.57
C PHE A 53 12.80 -24.32 -13.06
N LEU A 54 12.58 -23.04 -13.39
CA LEU A 54 12.43 -22.62 -14.78
C LEU A 54 13.70 -22.72 -15.60
N LEU A 55 14.86 -22.39 -15.02
CA LEU A 55 16.15 -22.52 -15.71
C LEU A 55 16.41 -23.97 -16.16
N ASN A 56 15.94 -24.96 -15.41
CA ASN A 56 16.10 -26.36 -15.79
C ASN A 56 15.29 -26.73 -17.05
N PHE A 57 14.16 -26.06 -17.32
CA PHE A 57 13.47 -26.18 -18.61
C PHE A 57 14.29 -25.57 -19.76
N LEU A 58 14.89 -24.40 -19.54
CA LEU A 58 15.78 -23.77 -20.53
C LEU A 58 16.99 -24.68 -20.81
N LEU A 59 17.61 -25.22 -19.76
CA LEU A 59 18.76 -26.12 -19.86
C LEU A 59 18.41 -27.39 -20.65
N ARG A 60 17.25 -27.99 -20.38
CA ARG A 60 16.74 -29.14 -21.12
C ARG A 60 16.57 -28.85 -22.61
N TYR A 61 15.97 -27.71 -22.97
CA TYR A 61 15.86 -27.28 -24.36
C TYR A 61 17.24 -27.08 -25.02
N LEU A 62 18.19 -26.44 -24.32
CA LEU A 62 19.54 -26.23 -24.86
C LEU A 62 20.27 -27.55 -25.13
N ASN A 63 20.17 -28.51 -24.21
CA ASN A 63 20.73 -29.85 -24.38
C ASN A 63 20.13 -30.55 -25.60
N LEU A 64 18.81 -30.54 -25.74
CA LEU A 64 18.14 -31.20 -26.86
C LEU A 64 18.42 -30.53 -28.22
N LYS A 65 18.42 -29.19 -28.26
CA LYS A 65 18.55 -28.42 -29.50
C LYS A 65 19.99 -28.31 -29.99
N TYR A 66 20.91 -27.97 -29.10
CA TYR A 66 22.28 -27.58 -29.46
C TYR A 66 23.32 -28.66 -29.21
N LYS A 67 23.10 -29.53 -28.22
CA LYS A 67 24.04 -30.61 -27.86
C LYS A 67 23.73 -31.91 -28.57
N SER A 68 22.57 -32.52 -28.32
CA SER A 68 22.18 -33.79 -28.95
C SER A 68 21.69 -33.61 -30.39
N LYS A 69 21.25 -32.39 -30.76
CA LYS A 69 20.63 -32.08 -32.06
C LYS A 69 19.48 -33.03 -32.42
N SER A 70 18.81 -33.58 -31.42
CA SER A 70 17.72 -34.57 -31.58
C SER A 70 16.36 -33.91 -31.83
N LEU A 71 16.31 -32.57 -31.83
CA LEU A 71 15.09 -31.78 -31.85
C LEU A 71 14.61 -31.53 -33.30
N SER A 72 13.79 -32.45 -33.83
CA SER A 72 13.11 -32.36 -35.13
C SER A 72 11.67 -31.83 -35.06
N SER A 73 11.07 -31.80 -33.86
CA SER A 73 9.66 -31.46 -33.58
C SER A 73 9.55 -30.25 -32.66
N GLU A 74 8.50 -29.43 -32.83
CA GLU A 74 8.18 -28.30 -31.94
C GLU A 74 7.89 -28.74 -30.49
N LYS A 75 7.49 -30.00 -30.29
CA LYS A 75 7.24 -30.58 -28.96
C LYS A 75 8.50 -31.16 -28.33
N TRP A 76 9.32 -30.29 -27.75
CA TRP A 76 10.61 -30.68 -27.15
C TRP A 76 10.48 -31.22 -25.73
N LEU A 77 9.39 -30.91 -25.03
CA LEU A 77 9.19 -31.38 -23.65
C LEU A 77 8.92 -32.88 -23.60
N SER A 78 8.17 -33.43 -24.56
CA SER A 78 7.84 -34.86 -24.65
C SER A 78 8.95 -35.75 -25.21
N ALA A 79 10.08 -35.17 -25.64
CA ALA A 79 11.12 -35.90 -26.37
C ALA A 79 12.03 -36.79 -25.49
N ASP A 80 12.03 -36.58 -24.17
CA ASP A 80 12.83 -37.35 -23.21
C ASP A 80 11.98 -37.64 -21.96
N GLY A 81 11.76 -38.90 -21.58
CA GLY A 81 10.93 -39.26 -20.42
C GLY A 81 11.59 -39.01 -19.05
N GLY A 82 12.54 -38.09 -18.94
CA GLY A 82 13.35 -37.86 -17.73
C GLY A 82 12.93 -36.67 -16.87
N ASP A 83 13.36 -36.68 -15.61
CA ASP A 83 13.14 -35.62 -14.62
C ASP A 83 13.92 -34.33 -14.93
N LEU A 84 13.46 -33.19 -14.40
CA LEU A 84 14.16 -31.91 -14.49
C LEU A 84 15.43 -31.90 -13.62
N SER A 85 16.58 -31.94 -14.26
CA SER A 85 17.90 -31.82 -13.63
C SER A 85 18.67 -30.58 -14.13
N GLY A 86 19.61 -30.08 -13.32
CA GLY A 86 20.40 -28.89 -13.66
C GLY A 86 20.79 -28.06 -12.44
N PHE A 87 20.39 -26.79 -12.42
CA PHE A 87 20.51 -25.91 -11.26
C PHE A 87 19.76 -26.51 -10.08
N ALA A 88 20.38 -26.48 -8.89
CA ALA A 88 19.80 -27.08 -7.71
C ALA A 88 18.60 -26.27 -7.20
N TRP A 89 17.48 -26.96 -6.98
CA TRP A 89 16.23 -26.38 -6.50
C TRP A 89 15.60 -27.33 -5.47
N ARG A 90 14.82 -26.79 -4.54
CA ARG A 90 14.11 -27.57 -3.50
C ARG A 90 12.80 -26.91 -3.11
N CYS A 91 11.86 -27.66 -2.55
CA CYS A 91 10.71 -27.14 -1.80
C CYS A 91 11.16 -26.51 -0.46
N GLY A 92 10.28 -25.75 0.20
CA GLY A 92 10.50 -25.10 1.51
C GLY A 92 10.38 -23.57 1.52
N SER A 93 10.45 -22.94 2.70
CA SER A 93 10.39 -21.48 2.86
C SER A 93 11.78 -20.80 2.83
N GLU A 94 12.84 -21.54 3.13
CA GLU A 94 14.21 -21.02 3.14
C GLU A 94 14.83 -20.89 1.74
N ARG A 95 15.68 -19.86 1.58
CA ARG A 95 16.47 -19.65 0.36
C ARG A 95 17.36 -20.86 0.05
N HIS A 96 17.71 -21.00 -1.23
CA HIS A 96 18.59 -22.06 -1.73
C HIS A 96 19.78 -21.47 -2.49
N THR A 97 19.54 -20.73 -3.56
CA THR A 97 20.56 -20.07 -4.37
C THR A 97 21.15 -18.85 -3.65
N THR A 98 22.48 -18.77 -3.55
CA THR A 98 23.23 -17.64 -2.95
C THR A 98 24.21 -17.04 -3.96
N GLY A 99 24.27 -15.71 -4.07
CA GLY A 99 25.11 -15.01 -5.03
C GLY A 99 24.63 -15.14 -6.48
N ILE A 100 25.58 -15.21 -7.42
CA ILE A 100 25.30 -15.44 -8.85
C ILE A 100 25.98 -16.74 -9.28
N LEU A 101 25.22 -17.62 -9.93
CA LEU A 101 25.70 -18.89 -10.45
C LEU A 101 25.60 -18.91 -11.97
N MET A 102 26.56 -19.55 -12.62
CA MET A 102 26.53 -19.83 -14.05
C MET A 102 26.62 -21.33 -14.30
N TRP A 103 25.98 -21.78 -15.37
CA TRP A 103 26.15 -23.16 -15.83
C TRP A 103 27.56 -23.36 -16.39
N SER A 104 28.27 -24.40 -15.96
CA SER A 104 29.68 -24.61 -16.35
C SER A 104 29.88 -24.97 -17.83
N GLU A 105 28.83 -25.47 -18.48
CA GLU A 105 28.89 -25.87 -19.89
C GLU A 105 28.33 -24.76 -20.79
N ILE A 106 29.09 -24.40 -21.83
CA ILE A 106 28.74 -23.35 -22.79
C ILE A 106 28.11 -24.02 -24.03
N PHE A 107 26.95 -23.53 -24.46
CA PHE A 107 26.27 -24.06 -25.65
C PHE A 107 26.63 -23.25 -26.89
N LEU A 108 26.92 -23.92 -28.00
CA LEU A 108 27.18 -23.26 -29.28
C LEU A 108 25.94 -23.29 -30.17
N ALA A 109 25.54 -22.11 -30.65
CA ALA A 109 24.44 -21.95 -31.59
C ALA A 109 24.90 -21.22 -32.85
N LYS A 110 24.28 -21.56 -33.99
CA LYS A 110 24.45 -20.83 -35.24
C LYS A 110 23.28 -19.88 -35.42
N LEU A 111 23.58 -18.59 -35.55
CA LEU A 111 22.60 -17.57 -35.91
C LEU A 111 22.14 -17.74 -37.36
N PRO A 112 20.99 -17.15 -37.75
CA PRO A 112 20.57 -17.10 -39.16
C PRO A 112 21.62 -16.47 -40.09
N SER A 113 22.49 -15.61 -39.56
CA SER A 113 23.64 -15.01 -40.27
C SER A 113 24.82 -15.98 -40.46
N ASN A 114 24.67 -17.25 -40.05
CA ASN A 114 25.70 -18.29 -40.05
C ASN A 114 26.90 -18.01 -39.13
N LYS A 115 26.81 -17.01 -38.25
CA LYS A 115 27.79 -16.75 -37.19
C LYS A 115 27.53 -17.66 -35.98
N GLU A 116 28.60 -18.16 -35.38
CA GLU A 116 28.51 -18.96 -34.15
C GLU A 116 28.53 -18.08 -32.91
N VAL A 117 27.65 -18.38 -31.96
CA VAL A 117 27.52 -17.69 -30.68
C VAL A 117 27.55 -18.69 -29.52
N ALA A 118 28.17 -18.28 -28.42
CA ALA A 118 28.21 -18.99 -27.16
C ALA A 118 27.02 -18.56 -26.28
N ILE A 119 26.24 -19.52 -25.76
CA ILE A 119 25.10 -19.26 -24.87
C ILE A 119 25.49 -19.62 -23.44
N VAL A 120 25.24 -18.69 -22.52
CA VAL A 120 25.47 -18.84 -21.08
C VAL A 120 24.16 -18.66 -20.32
N LEU A 121 23.86 -19.60 -19.41
CA LEU A 121 22.75 -19.48 -18.47
C LEU A 121 23.27 -19.01 -17.10
N MET A 122 22.56 -18.03 -16.53
CA MET A 122 22.90 -17.44 -15.24
C MET A 122 21.69 -17.47 -14.30
N ASP A 123 21.87 -18.10 -13.14
CA ASP A 123 20.92 -18.07 -12.02
C ASP A 123 21.37 -17.03 -10.99
N THR A 124 20.42 -16.32 -10.41
CA THR A 124 20.69 -15.31 -9.39
C THR A 124 19.98 -15.65 -8.10
N GLN A 125 20.60 -15.24 -6.99
CA GLN A 125 19.95 -15.29 -5.70
C GLN A 125 18.62 -14.52 -5.74
N GLY A 126 17.62 -15.09 -5.06
CA GLY A 126 16.36 -14.38 -4.90
C GLY A 126 16.49 -13.14 -4.03
N THR A 127 15.97 -12.03 -4.52
CA THR A 127 15.91 -10.78 -3.77
C THR A 127 14.92 -10.88 -2.60
N PHE A 128 15.14 -10.08 -1.57
CA PHE A 128 14.26 -9.88 -0.40
C PHE A 128 14.08 -11.06 0.54
N ASP A 129 15.12 -11.87 0.73
CA ASP A 129 15.15 -12.85 1.81
C ASP A 129 15.45 -12.20 3.18
N ASN A 130 15.30 -12.98 4.26
CA ASN A 130 15.53 -12.53 5.65
C ASN A 130 17.02 -12.45 6.05
N LYS A 131 17.95 -12.58 5.10
CA LYS A 131 19.41 -12.67 5.35
C LYS A 131 20.23 -11.73 4.44
N THR A 132 19.59 -10.95 3.58
CA THR A 132 20.24 -10.13 2.55
C THR A 132 19.66 -8.72 2.60
N THR A 133 20.52 -7.71 2.58
CA THR A 133 20.06 -6.31 2.61
C THR A 133 19.51 -5.88 1.26
N ARG A 134 18.76 -4.77 1.23
CA ARG A 134 18.27 -4.17 -0.02
C ARG A 134 19.41 -3.80 -0.96
N HIS A 135 20.51 -3.30 -0.40
CA HIS A 135 21.72 -2.96 -1.15
C HIS A 135 22.25 -4.17 -1.93
N HIS A 136 22.40 -5.31 -1.26
CA HIS A 136 22.87 -6.54 -1.92
C HIS A 136 21.89 -7.04 -2.98
N CYS A 137 20.59 -6.96 -2.70
CA CYS A 137 19.56 -7.31 -3.69
C CYS A 137 19.66 -6.45 -4.95
N ALA A 138 19.83 -5.13 -4.77
CA ALA A 138 20.01 -4.18 -5.87
C ALA A 138 21.31 -4.43 -6.64
N ALA A 139 22.41 -4.75 -5.94
CA ALA A 139 23.69 -5.03 -6.57
C ALA A 139 23.67 -6.33 -7.39
N ILE A 140 23.07 -7.42 -6.87
CA ILE A 140 22.90 -8.68 -7.62
C ILE A 140 22.07 -8.44 -8.87
N PHE A 141 20.96 -7.71 -8.75
CA PHE A 141 20.10 -7.37 -9.87
C PHE A 141 20.81 -6.45 -10.89
N ALA A 142 21.61 -5.49 -10.43
CA ALA A 142 22.41 -4.60 -11.27
C ALA A 142 23.44 -5.38 -12.08
N ILE A 143 24.24 -6.18 -11.40
CA ILE A 143 25.28 -7.01 -12.00
C ILE A 143 24.64 -7.98 -13.00
N SER A 144 23.54 -8.65 -12.63
CA SER A 144 22.86 -9.58 -13.53
C SER A 144 22.36 -8.90 -14.80
N THR A 145 21.76 -7.72 -14.67
CA THR A 145 21.20 -6.94 -15.79
C THR A 145 22.32 -6.42 -16.70
N LEU A 146 23.41 -5.89 -16.13
CA LEU A 146 24.57 -5.38 -16.88
C LEU A 146 25.27 -6.48 -17.70
N ILE A 147 25.36 -7.70 -17.16
CA ILE A 147 26.00 -8.85 -17.83
C ILE A 147 25.07 -9.45 -18.89
N SER A 148 23.76 -9.55 -18.61
CA SER A 148 22.81 -10.25 -19.47
C SER A 148 22.55 -9.57 -20.81
N SER A 149 22.34 -10.35 -21.88
CA SER A 149 21.71 -9.86 -23.11
C SER A 149 20.19 -10.05 -23.07
N VAL A 150 19.73 -11.08 -22.36
CA VAL A 150 18.32 -11.30 -22.03
C VAL A 150 18.17 -11.43 -20.51
N GLN A 151 17.47 -10.47 -19.91
CA GLN A 151 17.10 -10.52 -18.49
C GLN A 151 15.65 -10.99 -18.36
N ILE A 152 15.46 -12.18 -17.80
CA ILE A 152 14.13 -12.67 -17.39
C ILE A 152 13.89 -12.15 -15.97
N TYR A 153 12.86 -11.33 -15.81
CA TYR A 153 12.41 -10.85 -14.51
C TYR A 153 11.21 -11.69 -14.05
N ASN A 154 11.48 -12.67 -13.21
CA ASN A 154 10.51 -13.64 -12.69
C ASN A 154 9.74 -13.02 -11.53
N LEU A 155 8.51 -12.62 -11.82
CA LEU A 155 7.54 -12.06 -10.89
C LEU A 155 6.40 -13.04 -10.67
N ARG A 156 5.60 -12.83 -9.63
CA ARG A 156 4.47 -13.73 -9.31
C ARG A 156 3.16 -12.98 -9.24
N ASN A 157 2.13 -13.58 -9.82
CA ASN A 157 0.77 -13.10 -10.02
C ASN A 157 0.63 -11.87 -10.91
N GLN A 158 1.33 -10.78 -10.62
CA GLN A 158 1.17 -9.50 -11.31
C GLN A 158 2.43 -8.65 -11.18
N ILE A 159 2.51 -7.58 -11.98
CA ILE A 159 3.54 -6.53 -11.85
C ILE A 159 3.03 -5.52 -10.82
N ASN A 160 3.81 -5.25 -9.77
CA ASN A 160 3.54 -4.19 -8.78
C ASN A 160 4.51 -3.02 -8.96
N GLN A 161 4.19 -1.86 -8.37
CA GLN A 161 5.09 -0.70 -8.45
C GLN A 161 6.45 -0.94 -7.79
N ALA A 162 6.47 -1.69 -6.69
CA ALA A 162 7.69 -2.12 -6.00
C ALA A 162 8.66 -2.88 -6.92
N ASP A 163 8.14 -3.64 -7.88
CA ASP A 163 8.95 -4.41 -8.83
C ASP A 163 9.67 -3.50 -9.82
N LEU A 164 9.08 -2.34 -10.17
CA LEU A 164 9.61 -1.38 -11.13
C LEU A 164 10.65 -0.42 -10.56
N GLU A 165 10.71 -0.26 -9.24
CA GLU A 165 11.69 0.63 -8.58
C GLU A 165 13.13 0.16 -8.77
N HIS A 166 13.36 -1.15 -8.75
CA HIS A 166 14.69 -1.69 -9.04
C HIS A 166 15.13 -1.33 -10.44
N LEU A 167 14.20 -1.38 -11.41
CA LEU A 167 14.47 -0.97 -12.78
C LEU A 167 14.73 0.54 -12.86
N GLU A 168 14.02 1.35 -12.07
CA GLU A 168 14.21 2.79 -11.99
C GLU A 168 15.58 3.19 -11.41
N CYS A 169 16.16 2.40 -10.50
CA CYS A 169 17.52 2.64 -10.00
C CYS A 169 18.56 2.73 -11.13
N PHE A 170 18.27 2.15 -12.31
CA PHE A 170 19.13 2.22 -13.50
C PHE A 170 18.79 3.37 -14.45
N SER A 171 17.70 4.10 -14.22
CA SER A 171 17.24 5.20 -15.09
C SER A 171 18.33 6.24 -15.33
N GLY A 172 19.04 6.65 -14.28
CA GLY A 172 20.15 7.59 -14.39
C GLY A 172 21.39 7.03 -15.10
N TYR A 173 21.68 5.73 -14.99
CA TYR A 173 22.75 5.08 -15.76
C TYR A 173 22.40 5.08 -17.24
N GLY A 174 21.13 4.80 -17.57
CA GLY A 174 20.66 4.87 -18.94
C GLY A 174 20.69 6.28 -19.52
N GLN A 175 20.39 7.31 -18.73
CA GLN A 175 20.53 8.70 -19.15
C GLN A 175 21.99 9.04 -19.47
N LEU A 176 22.94 8.75 -18.58
CA LEU A 176 24.36 8.99 -18.83
C LEU A 176 24.89 8.22 -20.05
N ALA A 177 24.47 6.97 -20.23
CA ALA A 177 24.84 6.16 -21.38
C ALA A 177 24.31 6.72 -22.72
N MET A 178 23.10 7.28 -22.71
CA MET A 178 22.44 7.86 -23.89
C MET A 178 22.98 9.26 -24.22
N ASP A 179 23.27 10.07 -23.21
CA ASP A 179 23.69 11.47 -23.38
C ASP A 179 25.11 11.59 -23.96
N GLN A 180 25.99 10.63 -23.66
CA GLN A 180 27.42 10.74 -23.99
C GLN A 180 27.89 9.93 -25.21
N SER A 181 27.19 8.85 -25.62
CA SER A 181 27.80 7.85 -26.53
C SER A 181 26.90 7.32 -27.66
N SER A 182 25.58 7.21 -27.50
CA SER A 182 24.68 6.75 -28.58
C SER A 182 23.19 6.98 -28.25
N ARG A 183 22.34 7.18 -29.28
CA ARG A 183 20.87 7.21 -29.13
C ARG A 183 20.25 5.84 -28.82
N GLU A 184 21.05 4.82 -28.49
CA GLU A 184 20.58 3.45 -28.28
C GLU A 184 20.36 3.14 -26.79
N ALA A 185 19.42 2.24 -26.50
CA ALA A 185 19.14 1.79 -25.14
C ALA A 185 20.36 1.06 -24.51
N PRO A 186 20.67 1.31 -23.23
CA PRO A 186 21.83 0.76 -22.53
C PRO A 186 21.73 -0.76 -22.32
N PHE A 187 20.52 -1.30 -22.19
CA PHE A 187 20.25 -2.72 -22.04
C PHE A 187 19.50 -3.25 -23.26
N GLN A 188 19.59 -4.57 -23.48
CA GLN A 188 19.04 -5.19 -24.68
C GLN A 188 17.61 -5.68 -24.47
N ASN A 189 17.42 -6.85 -23.88
CA ASN A 189 16.09 -7.46 -23.75
C ASN A 189 15.70 -7.67 -22.29
N LEU A 190 14.55 -7.15 -21.89
CA LEU A 190 13.88 -7.47 -20.63
C LEU A 190 12.64 -8.31 -20.92
N CYS A 191 12.49 -9.43 -20.21
CA CYS A 191 11.29 -10.27 -20.27
C CYS A 191 10.64 -10.35 -18.89
N PHE A 192 9.49 -9.70 -18.72
CA PHE A 192 8.64 -9.91 -17.55
C PHE A 192 8.00 -11.29 -17.62
N LEU A 193 8.37 -12.19 -16.71
CA LEU A 193 7.79 -13.51 -16.62
C LEU A 193 6.88 -13.57 -15.39
N ILE A 194 5.58 -13.54 -15.61
CA ILE A 194 4.57 -13.50 -14.55
C ILE A 194 4.12 -14.93 -14.24
N ARG A 195 4.56 -15.46 -13.11
CA ARG A 195 4.21 -16.78 -12.59
C ARG A 195 2.82 -16.78 -11.98
N ASP A 196 2.14 -17.91 -12.00
CA ASP A 196 0.85 -18.11 -11.35
C ASP A 196 -0.18 -17.04 -11.75
N TRP A 197 -0.21 -16.63 -13.02
CA TRP A 197 -1.19 -15.70 -13.54
C TRP A 197 -2.61 -16.24 -13.32
N GLN A 198 -3.46 -15.44 -12.67
CA GLN A 198 -4.78 -15.90 -12.21
C GLN A 198 -5.94 -15.47 -13.12
N TYR A 199 -5.66 -14.60 -14.11
CA TYR A 199 -6.70 -13.94 -14.90
C TYR A 199 -6.59 -14.24 -16.42
N PRO A 200 -6.59 -15.52 -16.85
CA PRO A 200 -6.43 -15.88 -18.26
C PRO A 200 -7.54 -15.32 -19.16
N PHE A 201 -8.69 -14.98 -18.59
CA PHE A 201 -9.83 -14.37 -19.29
C PHE A 201 -9.61 -12.89 -19.64
N GLU A 202 -8.75 -12.16 -18.91
CA GLU A 202 -8.41 -10.77 -19.27
C GLU A 202 -7.21 -10.70 -20.21
N ALA A 203 -6.25 -11.61 -20.00
CA ALA A 203 -5.07 -11.76 -20.82
C ALA A 203 -4.71 -13.24 -20.82
N SER A 204 -4.74 -13.86 -22.00
CA SER A 204 -4.41 -15.27 -22.19
C SER A 204 -3.00 -15.61 -21.72
N TYR A 205 -2.77 -16.87 -21.37
CA TYR A 205 -1.42 -17.34 -21.06
C TYR A 205 -0.49 -17.20 -22.28
N GLY A 206 0.81 -17.15 -22.01
CA GLY A 206 1.85 -17.00 -23.03
C GLY A 206 2.26 -15.54 -23.28
N THR A 207 3.01 -15.34 -24.36
CA THR A 207 3.64 -14.06 -24.71
C THR A 207 2.67 -13.03 -25.28
N GLU A 208 1.64 -13.46 -26.02
CA GLU A 208 0.66 -12.54 -26.62
C GLU A 208 -0.19 -11.84 -25.56
N GLY A 209 -0.80 -12.61 -24.66
CA GLY A 209 -1.55 -12.05 -23.52
C GLY A 209 -0.64 -11.28 -22.56
N GLY A 210 0.60 -11.73 -22.37
CA GLY A 210 1.60 -10.99 -21.60
C GLY A 210 1.91 -9.61 -22.18
N GLN A 211 2.13 -9.51 -23.49
CA GLN A 211 2.38 -8.22 -24.14
C GLN A 211 1.17 -7.29 -24.05
N HIS A 212 -0.04 -7.83 -24.20
CA HIS A 212 -1.28 -7.07 -23.99
C HIS A 212 -1.39 -6.56 -22.54
N TYR A 213 -1.13 -7.40 -21.54
CA TYR A 213 -1.13 -7.02 -20.12
C TYR A 213 -0.08 -5.94 -19.81
N LEU A 214 1.15 -6.10 -20.31
CA LEU A 214 2.22 -5.14 -20.12
C LEU A 214 1.90 -3.78 -20.78
N GLY A 215 1.33 -3.81 -21.99
CA GLY A 215 0.90 -2.61 -22.71
C GLY A 215 -0.16 -1.82 -21.94
N GLN A 216 -1.13 -2.51 -21.33
CA GLN A 216 -2.13 -1.88 -20.46
C GLN A 216 -1.52 -1.34 -19.16
N PHE A 217 -0.52 -2.03 -18.60
CA PHE A 217 0.13 -1.61 -17.35
C PHE A 217 1.00 -0.37 -17.54
N LEU A 218 1.83 -0.33 -18.60
CA LEU A 218 2.80 0.75 -18.85
C LEU A 218 2.23 1.96 -19.62
N ASN A 219 1.02 1.86 -20.19
CA ASN A 219 0.38 2.94 -20.97
C ASN A 219 -1.00 3.32 -20.43
N ALA A 220 -1.31 3.03 -19.18
CA ALA A 220 -2.61 3.37 -18.61
C ALA A 220 -2.83 4.90 -18.64
N ALA A 221 -3.92 5.34 -19.27
CA ALA A 221 -4.23 6.76 -19.52
C ALA A 221 -4.42 7.59 -18.24
N GLU A 222 -4.78 6.95 -17.12
CA GLU A 222 -5.06 7.58 -15.83
C GLU A 222 -3.89 7.46 -14.83
N GLN A 223 -2.64 7.36 -15.31
CA GLN A 223 -1.48 7.29 -14.42
C GLN A 223 -1.03 8.68 -13.90
N PRO A 224 -0.64 8.79 -12.62
CA PRO A 224 0.07 9.97 -12.12
C PRO A 224 1.32 10.26 -12.97
N GLU A 225 1.64 11.55 -13.14
CA GLU A 225 2.79 11.99 -13.96
C GLU A 225 4.12 11.34 -13.53
N GLU A 226 4.30 11.11 -12.23
CA GLU A 226 5.46 10.44 -11.65
C GLU A 226 5.60 9.00 -12.17
N LEU A 227 4.52 8.20 -12.09
CA LEU A 227 4.51 6.82 -12.60
C LEU A 227 4.68 6.80 -14.12
N ARG A 228 4.10 7.77 -14.84
CA ARG A 228 4.28 7.89 -16.29
C ARG A 228 5.73 8.15 -16.66
N LYS A 229 6.41 9.08 -15.97
CA LYS A 229 7.85 9.34 -16.15
C LYS A 229 8.69 8.11 -15.85
N GLN A 230 8.39 7.40 -14.76
CA GLN A 230 9.07 6.15 -14.42
C GLN A 230 8.90 5.10 -15.54
N ASN A 231 7.68 4.90 -16.04
CA ASN A 231 7.38 3.96 -17.12
C ASN A 231 8.07 4.35 -18.44
N GLU A 232 8.13 5.64 -18.77
CA GLU A 232 8.88 6.16 -19.92
C GLU A 232 10.40 5.93 -19.77
N ASN A 233 10.95 6.15 -18.57
CA ASN A 233 12.35 5.88 -18.28
C ASN A 233 12.66 4.40 -18.46
N ILE A 234 11.82 3.50 -17.93
CA ILE A 234 12.00 2.04 -18.09
C ILE A 234 11.95 1.63 -19.57
N LYS A 235 11.04 2.21 -20.38
CA LYS A 235 10.98 1.95 -21.83
C LYS A 235 12.25 2.40 -22.57
N ARG A 236 12.94 3.43 -22.08
CA ARG A 236 14.21 3.89 -22.66
C ARG A 236 15.38 2.99 -22.26
N LEU A 237 15.31 2.31 -21.11
CA LEU A 237 16.40 1.49 -20.61
C LEU A 237 16.69 0.24 -21.47
N PHE A 238 15.67 -0.35 -22.09
CA PHE A 238 15.80 -1.62 -22.80
C PHE A 238 15.42 -1.47 -24.28
N LYS A 239 16.18 -2.10 -25.19
CA LYS A 239 15.85 -2.15 -26.63
C LYS A 239 14.51 -2.85 -26.86
N ASN A 240 14.25 -3.95 -26.16
CA ASN A 240 12.98 -4.67 -26.22
C ASN A 240 12.49 -5.02 -24.80
N ILE A 241 11.19 -4.85 -24.58
CA ILE A 241 10.51 -5.28 -23.35
C ILE A 241 9.35 -6.21 -23.74
N ASN A 242 9.48 -7.47 -23.33
CA ASN A 242 8.50 -8.52 -23.58
C ASN A 242 7.85 -8.95 -22.26
N CYS A 243 6.66 -9.54 -22.32
CA CYS A 243 6.00 -10.11 -21.16
C CYS A 243 5.39 -11.48 -21.49
N CYS A 244 5.48 -12.43 -20.57
CA CYS A 244 4.90 -13.76 -20.69
C CYS A 244 4.13 -14.12 -19.41
N LEU A 245 2.90 -14.60 -19.56
CA LEU A 245 2.04 -15.01 -18.46
C LEU A 245 2.04 -16.54 -18.35
N LEU A 246 2.53 -17.07 -17.23
CA LEU A 246 2.53 -18.51 -16.95
C LEU A 246 1.39 -18.87 -15.98
N PRO A 247 0.67 -19.98 -16.22
CA PRO A 247 -0.30 -20.50 -15.27
C PRO A 247 0.38 -21.06 -14.02
N HIS A 248 -0.41 -21.46 -13.03
CA HIS A 248 0.10 -22.16 -11.84
C HIS A 248 0.56 -23.60 -12.22
N PRO A 249 1.76 -24.06 -11.80
CA PRO A 249 2.33 -25.35 -12.21
C PRO A 249 1.61 -26.59 -11.62
N GLY A 250 0.70 -26.38 -10.67
CA GLY A 250 -0.11 -27.43 -10.04
C GLY A 250 0.11 -27.52 -8.54
N GLY A 251 -0.90 -27.97 -7.79
CA GLY A 251 -0.84 -28.05 -6.33
C GLY A 251 0.25 -29.01 -5.82
N LYS A 252 0.47 -30.13 -6.53
CA LYS A 252 1.54 -31.10 -6.22
C LYS A 252 2.92 -30.47 -6.29
N VAL A 253 3.23 -29.77 -7.39
CA VAL A 253 4.51 -29.06 -7.57
C VAL A 253 4.78 -28.04 -6.46
N ALA A 254 3.74 -27.35 -5.98
CA ALA A 254 3.88 -26.29 -4.99
C ALA A 254 4.02 -26.80 -3.54
N THR A 255 3.39 -27.94 -3.21
CA THR A 255 3.21 -28.38 -1.81
C THR A 255 3.86 -29.72 -1.48
N ASN A 256 4.14 -30.57 -2.47
CA ASN A 256 4.73 -31.89 -2.25
C ASN A 256 6.25 -31.78 -2.01
N PRO A 257 6.77 -32.13 -0.82
CA PRO A 257 8.20 -32.06 -0.54
C PRO A 257 8.99 -33.14 -1.32
N SER A 258 8.34 -34.20 -1.78
CA SER A 258 8.97 -35.31 -2.52
C SER A 258 9.02 -35.09 -4.03
N PHE A 259 8.51 -33.96 -4.53
CA PHE A 259 8.54 -33.64 -5.96
C PHE A 259 9.97 -33.37 -6.42
N GLN A 260 10.43 -34.10 -7.46
CA GLN A 260 11.80 -34.02 -7.99
C GLN A 260 11.84 -33.49 -9.43
N GLY A 261 10.73 -33.00 -9.95
CA GLY A 261 10.66 -32.47 -11.32
C GLY A 261 10.08 -33.45 -12.33
N GLN A 262 9.31 -34.44 -11.87
CA GLN A 262 8.57 -35.35 -12.74
C GLN A 262 7.57 -34.55 -13.58
N LEU A 263 7.68 -34.61 -14.91
CA LEU A 263 6.80 -33.84 -15.80
C LEU A 263 5.33 -34.24 -15.68
N GLU A 264 5.04 -35.50 -15.33
CA GLU A 264 3.68 -36.03 -15.16
C GLU A 264 2.91 -35.40 -13.98
N GLU A 265 3.61 -34.84 -13.00
CA GLU A 265 2.99 -34.18 -11.84
C GLU A 265 2.73 -32.69 -12.06
N ILE A 266 3.21 -32.12 -13.17
CA ILE A 266 3.05 -30.72 -13.55
C ILE A 266 1.77 -30.54 -14.35
N SER A 267 1.06 -29.42 -14.16
CA SER A 267 -0.15 -29.12 -14.93
C SER A 267 0.14 -29.02 -16.42
N GLU A 268 -0.71 -29.65 -17.24
CA GLU A 268 -0.55 -29.68 -18.70
C GLU A 268 -0.57 -28.27 -19.30
N GLU A 269 -1.45 -27.40 -18.82
CA GLU A 269 -1.56 -26.00 -19.22
C GLU A 269 -0.25 -25.21 -18.99
N PHE A 270 0.46 -25.51 -17.88
CA PHE A 270 1.78 -24.94 -17.62
C PHE A 270 2.83 -25.47 -18.59
N LEU A 271 2.86 -26.78 -18.82
CA LEU A 271 3.81 -27.40 -19.75
C LEU A 271 3.62 -26.86 -21.17
N GLN A 272 2.39 -26.74 -21.66
CA GLN A 272 2.09 -26.16 -22.98
C GLN A 272 2.59 -24.72 -23.11
N THR A 273 2.41 -23.91 -22.06
CA THR A 273 2.87 -22.50 -22.07
C THR A 273 4.41 -22.42 -22.02
N VAL A 274 5.06 -23.28 -21.22
CA VAL A 274 6.53 -23.39 -21.17
C VAL A 274 7.10 -23.91 -22.49
N GLU A 275 6.40 -24.84 -23.15
CA GLU A 275 6.78 -25.39 -24.45
C GLU A 275 6.94 -24.30 -25.51
N ALA A 276 6.03 -23.32 -25.51
CA ALA A 276 6.05 -22.15 -26.38
C ALA A 276 7.01 -21.04 -25.89
N PHE A 277 7.09 -20.82 -24.59
CA PHE A 277 7.91 -19.75 -24.00
C PHE A 277 9.41 -19.98 -24.21
N VAL A 278 9.93 -21.19 -23.97
CA VAL A 278 11.38 -21.43 -24.01
C VAL A 278 11.99 -21.16 -25.40
N PRO A 279 11.41 -21.64 -26.52
CA PRO A 279 11.86 -21.27 -27.86
C PRO A 279 11.77 -19.77 -28.15
N SER A 280 10.80 -19.05 -27.57
CA SER A 280 10.68 -17.59 -27.77
C SER A 280 11.91 -16.79 -27.27
N ILE A 281 12.69 -17.39 -26.37
CA ILE A 281 13.94 -16.82 -25.83
C ILE A 281 15.18 -17.45 -26.46
N LEU A 282 15.17 -18.77 -26.66
CA LEU A 282 16.37 -19.55 -27.00
C LEU A 282 16.40 -20.09 -28.43
N ALA A 283 15.41 -19.84 -29.28
CA ALA A 283 15.49 -20.23 -30.68
C ALA A 283 16.62 -19.48 -31.42
N PRO A 284 17.27 -20.09 -32.42
CA PRO A 284 18.41 -19.49 -33.13
C PRO A 284 18.19 -18.05 -33.62
N GLU A 285 16.99 -17.75 -34.11
CA GLU A 285 16.55 -16.45 -34.60
C GLU A 285 16.21 -15.43 -33.50
N LYS A 286 16.10 -15.88 -32.24
CA LYS A 286 15.82 -15.04 -31.06
C LYS A 286 17.05 -14.76 -30.21
N LEU A 287 18.17 -15.47 -30.45
CA LEU A 287 19.42 -15.26 -29.74
C LEU A 287 20.01 -13.89 -30.06
N VAL A 288 20.19 -13.06 -29.03
CA VAL A 288 20.78 -11.72 -29.16
C VAL A 288 22.17 -11.72 -28.52
N PRO A 289 23.24 -11.56 -29.32
CA PRO A 289 24.59 -11.38 -28.79
C PRO A 289 24.67 -10.17 -27.86
N LYS A 290 25.43 -10.30 -26.77
CA LYS A 290 25.64 -9.22 -25.81
C LYS A 290 26.40 -8.08 -26.47
N THR A 291 25.83 -6.88 -26.35
CA THR A 291 26.48 -5.63 -26.82
C THR A 291 26.64 -4.63 -25.68
N VAL A 292 27.74 -3.88 -25.70
CA VAL A 292 27.95 -2.67 -24.89
C VAL A 292 28.29 -1.53 -25.84
N ASN A 293 27.48 -0.47 -25.81
CA ASN A 293 27.59 0.69 -26.69
C ASN A 293 27.65 0.33 -28.21
N GLY A 294 26.87 -0.67 -28.62
CA GLY A 294 26.78 -1.13 -30.01
C GLY A 294 27.83 -2.16 -30.44
N GLU A 295 28.92 -2.33 -29.68
CA GLU A 295 29.95 -3.35 -29.96
C GLU A 295 29.58 -4.70 -29.34
N THR A 296 29.81 -5.81 -30.06
CA THR A 296 29.55 -7.17 -29.57
C THR A 296 30.68 -7.67 -28.68
N ILE A 297 30.33 -8.26 -27.53
CA ILE A 297 31.29 -8.79 -26.56
C ILE A 297 31.62 -10.26 -26.85
N LYS A 298 32.89 -10.65 -26.73
CA LYS A 298 33.35 -12.03 -26.82
C LYS A 298 33.26 -12.74 -25.46
N LEU A 299 33.23 -14.07 -25.47
CA LEU A 299 33.14 -14.86 -24.25
C LEU A 299 34.29 -14.59 -23.26
N GLY A 300 35.53 -14.53 -23.75
CA GLY A 300 36.71 -14.27 -22.91
C GLY A 300 36.69 -12.88 -22.25
N ASP A 301 36.19 -11.88 -22.97
CA ASP A 301 36.12 -10.49 -22.50
C ASP A 301 35.10 -10.31 -21.37
N LEU A 302 34.06 -11.16 -21.33
CA LEU A 302 32.99 -11.09 -20.34
C LEU A 302 33.53 -11.20 -18.90
N ALA A 303 34.62 -11.96 -18.69
CA ALA A 303 35.28 -12.08 -17.40
C ALA A 303 35.73 -10.72 -16.85
N HIS A 304 36.28 -9.86 -17.70
CA HIS A 304 36.75 -8.53 -17.31
C HIS A 304 35.61 -7.58 -16.93
N PHE A 305 34.46 -7.67 -17.63
CA PHE A 305 33.26 -6.94 -17.26
C PHE A 305 32.74 -7.36 -15.88
N ILE A 306 32.62 -8.67 -15.62
CA ILE A 306 32.13 -9.19 -14.34
C ILE A 306 33.04 -8.75 -13.18
N GLN A 307 34.35 -8.82 -13.37
CA GLN A 307 35.33 -8.37 -12.37
C GLN A 307 35.21 -6.86 -12.09
N SER A 308 35.15 -6.04 -13.13
CA SER A 308 35.04 -4.58 -13.00
C SER A 308 33.75 -4.19 -12.29
N TYR A 309 32.62 -4.80 -12.66
CA TYR A 309 31.34 -4.56 -12.01
C TYR A 309 31.44 -4.89 -10.51
N CYS A 310 31.81 -6.12 -10.15
CA CYS A 310 31.83 -6.50 -8.74
C CYS A 310 32.81 -5.65 -7.90
N GLN A 311 33.95 -5.24 -8.46
CA GLN A 311 34.89 -4.33 -7.76
C GLN A 311 34.31 -2.95 -7.47
N ASN A 312 33.50 -2.40 -8.37
CA ASN A 312 32.87 -1.10 -8.17
C ASN A 312 31.67 -1.17 -7.20
N PHE A 313 30.95 -2.30 -7.17
CA PHE A 313 29.87 -2.53 -6.21
C PHE A 313 30.37 -2.93 -4.80
N MET A 314 31.69 -3.01 -4.56
CA MET A 314 32.27 -3.40 -3.25
C MET A 314 32.40 -2.24 -2.22
N ASN A 315 32.34 -0.98 -2.64
CA ASN A 315 32.90 0.13 -1.83
C ASN A 315 31.94 1.25 -1.39
N ASP A 316 30.65 1.23 -1.70
CA ASP A 316 29.72 2.32 -1.32
C ASP A 316 28.26 1.86 -1.22
N ASP A 317 27.40 2.72 -0.64
CA ASP A 317 25.92 2.66 -0.69
C ASP A 317 25.37 2.42 -2.11
N ILE A 318 24.02 2.26 -2.23
CA ILE A 318 23.27 2.00 -3.49
C ILE A 318 24.03 2.55 -4.69
N PRO A 319 24.37 1.72 -5.70
CA PRO A 319 25.33 2.08 -6.73
C PRO A 319 25.03 3.43 -7.35
N LYS A 320 25.90 4.40 -7.07
CA LYS A 320 25.81 5.76 -7.63
C LYS A 320 25.86 5.63 -9.15
N LEU A 321 25.01 6.38 -9.84
CA LEU A 321 24.83 6.35 -11.30
C LEU A 321 26.17 6.45 -12.06
N GLU A 322 27.05 7.31 -11.57
CA GLU A 322 28.41 7.52 -12.08
C GLU A 322 29.30 6.28 -11.91
N SER A 323 29.18 5.54 -10.80
CA SER A 323 29.99 4.34 -10.54
C SER A 323 29.69 3.22 -11.54
N MET A 324 28.42 2.99 -11.88
CA MET A 324 28.05 1.99 -12.88
C MET A 324 28.57 2.36 -14.27
N TYR A 325 28.42 3.62 -14.66
CA TYR A 325 28.93 4.14 -15.92
C TYR A 325 30.46 4.01 -16.02
N MET A 326 31.17 4.42 -14.97
CA MET A 326 32.62 4.30 -14.87
C MET A 326 33.09 2.84 -14.88
N ALA A 327 32.37 1.93 -14.23
CA ALA A 327 32.69 0.50 -14.20
C ALA A 327 32.60 -0.14 -15.60
N THR A 328 31.53 0.16 -16.35
CA THR A 328 31.33 -0.29 -17.73
C THR A 328 32.41 0.29 -18.65
N SER A 329 32.67 1.59 -18.54
CA SER A 329 33.70 2.27 -19.32
C SER A 329 35.08 1.66 -19.07
N THR A 330 35.47 1.51 -17.80
CA THR A 330 36.76 0.95 -17.40
C THR A 330 36.95 -0.48 -17.91
N ALA A 331 35.91 -1.32 -17.82
CA ALA A 331 35.95 -2.69 -18.35
C ALA A 331 36.13 -2.70 -19.87
N HIS A 332 35.38 -1.87 -20.57
CA HIS A 332 35.43 -1.80 -22.03
C HIS A 332 36.79 -1.28 -22.52
N TYR A 333 37.34 -0.23 -21.89
CA TYR A 333 38.70 0.24 -22.17
C TYR A 333 39.72 -0.87 -21.92
N LYS A 334 39.64 -1.60 -20.80
CA LYS A 334 40.57 -2.70 -20.50
C LYS A 334 40.59 -3.77 -21.59
N VAL A 335 39.41 -4.15 -22.10
CA VAL A 335 39.29 -5.13 -23.20
C VAL A 335 39.95 -4.58 -24.48
N VAL A 336 39.55 -3.39 -24.93
CA VAL A 336 40.03 -2.80 -26.19
C VAL A 336 41.54 -2.51 -26.15
N LEU A 337 42.07 -2.06 -24.99
CA LEU A 337 43.49 -1.86 -24.80
C LEU A 337 44.28 -3.17 -24.89
N THR A 338 43.75 -4.25 -24.30
CA THR A 338 44.38 -5.58 -24.37
C THR A 338 44.39 -6.10 -25.81
N GLU A 339 43.32 -5.90 -26.58
CA GLU A 339 43.27 -6.25 -28.00
C GLU A 339 44.29 -5.46 -28.84
N ALA A 340 44.42 -4.15 -28.59
CA ALA A 340 45.40 -3.29 -29.26
C ALA A 340 46.84 -3.71 -28.93
N GLN A 341 47.12 -4.08 -27.68
CA GLN A 341 48.42 -4.62 -27.26
C GLN A 341 48.71 -5.95 -27.95
N GLN A 342 47.74 -6.86 -28.02
CA GLN A 342 47.90 -8.13 -28.73
C GLN A 342 48.12 -7.93 -30.23
N LEU A 343 47.41 -7.00 -30.87
CA LEU A 343 47.61 -6.64 -32.28
C LEU A 343 49.05 -6.16 -32.52
N TYR A 344 49.54 -5.26 -31.67
CA TYR A 344 50.93 -4.79 -31.71
C TYR A 344 51.91 -5.94 -31.48
N GLN A 345 51.69 -6.78 -30.47
CA GLN A 345 52.56 -7.89 -30.13
C GLN A 345 52.65 -8.92 -31.26
N ASN A 346 51.51 -9.30 -31.86
CA ASN A 346 51.45 -10.25 -32.96
C ASN A 346 52.18 -9.71 -34.19
N THR A 347 51.96 -8.45 -34.55
CA THR A 347 52.62 -7.83 -35.70
C THR A 347 54.12 -7.62 -35.46
N MET A 348 54.54 -7.28 -34.24
CA MET A 348 55.96 -7.17 -33.88
C MET A 348 56.65 -8.53 -33.80
N ASN A 349 55.99 -9.58 -33.33
CA ASN A 349 56.53 -10.94 -33.32
C ASN A 349 56.77 -11.49 -34.73
N LEU A 350 55.93 -11.10 -35.71
CA LEU A 350 56.18 -11.45 -37.12
C LEU A 350 57.45 -10.77 -37.66
N LEU A 351 57.75 -9.56 -37.21
CA LEU A 351 58.94 -8.81 -37.63
C LEU A 351 60.21 -9.25 -36.86
N VAL A 352 60.07 -9.54 -35.56
CA VAL A 352 61.17 -9.83 -34.63
C VAL A 352 60.89 -11.15 -33.89
N ASN A 353 61.21 -12.29 -34.52
CA ASN A 353 61.21 -13.63 -33.92
C ASN A 353 62.60 -14.29 -34.05
N GLU A 354 62.84 -15.46 -33.46
CA GLU A 354 64.16 -16.11 -33.48
C GLU A 354 64.71 -16.36 -34.90
N THR A 355 63.83 -16.50 -35.89
CA THR A 355 64.15 -16.82 -37.30
C THR A 355 64.17 -15.63 -38.25
N SER A 356 63.70 -14.45 -37.83
CA SER A 356 63.59 -13.27 -38.70
C SER A 356 64.90 -12.50 -38.83
N ASP A 357 65.08 -11.83 -39.98
CA ASP A 357 66.27 -11.03 -40.28
C ASP A 357 66.51 -9.90 -39.26
N ILE A 358 67.78 -9.52 -39.11
CA ILE A 358 68.19 -8.42 -38.23
C ILE A 358 67.78 -7.09 -38.87
N LEU A 359 67.01 -6.32 -38.12
CA LEU A 359 66.58 -4.99 -38.53
C LEU A 359 67.56 -3.94 -38.04
N ALA A 360 67.93 -2.99 -38.89
CA ALA A 360 68.65 -1.80 -38.45
C ALA A 360 67.80 -1.01 -37.43
N ASP A 361 68.43 -0.42 -36.43
CA ASP A 361 67.73 0.28 -35.34
C ASP A 361 66.75 1.35 -35.86
N VAL A 362 67.09 2.04 -36.96
CA VAL A 362 66.22 3.03 -37.62
C VAL A 362 64.95 2.39 -38.20
N ASN A 363 65.08 1.23 -38.85
CA ASN A 363 63.95 0.51 -39.45
C ASN A 363 63.08 -0.13 -38.36
N LEU A 364 63.69 -0.69 -37.32
CA LEU A 364 62.98 -1.25 -36.17
C LEU A 364 62.18 -0.16 -35.44
N GLN A 365 62.75 1.04 -35.27
CA GLN A 365 62.06 2.19 -34.71
C GLN A 365 60.90 2.65 -35.61
N ALA A 366 61.10 2.70 -36.93
CA ALA A 366 60.05 3.06 -37.89
C ALA A 366 58.87 2.07 -37.87
N HIS A 367 59.16 0.77 -37.84
CA HIS A 367 58.13 -0.27 -37.69
C HIS A 367 57.39 -0.16 -36.36
N HIS A 368 58.10 0.10 -35.25
CA HIS A 368 57.45 0.36 -33.97
C HIS A 368 56.50 1.56 -34.03
N THR A 369 56.95 2.70 -34.57
CA THR A 369 56.11 3.91 -34.68
C THR A 369 54.86 3.64 -35.51
N LEU A 370 54.99 2.94 -36.63
CA LEU A 370 53.88 2.56 -37.50
C LEU A 370 52.90 1.61 -36.79
N LYS A 371 53.39 0.52 -36.18
CA LYS A 371 52.53 -0.46 -35.50
C LYS A 371 51.90 0.11 -34.23
N LYS A 372 52.58 1.04 -33.57
CA LYS A 372 52.04 1.82 -32.45
C LYS A 372 50.90 2.73 -32.93
N SER A 373 51.05 3.45 -34.05
CA SER A 373 49.96 4.26 -34.60
C SER A 373 48.77 3.41 -35.02
N GLU A 374 49.01 2.27 -35.69
CA GLU A 374 47.94 1.31 -36.04
C GLU A 374 47.17 0.81 -34.81
N ALA A 375 47.86 0.46 -33.72
CA ALA A 375 47.23 0.04 -32.48
C ALA A 375 46.45 1.17 -31.80
N ILE A 376 46.95 2.41 -31.82
CA ILE A 376 46.25 3.58 -31.28
C ILE A 376 45.02 3.92 -32.12
N ASP A 377 45.12 3.88 -33.44
CA ASP A 377 44.01 4.17 -34.35
C ASP A 377 42.94 3.07 -34.29
N TYR A 378 43.33 1.82 -34.03
CA TYR A 378 42.39 0.75 -33.70
C TYR A 378 41.52 1.13 -32.49
N VAL A 379 42.10 1.59 -31.38
CA VAL A 379 41.33 2.03 -30.19
C VAL A 379 40.43 3.23 -30.52
N LYS A 380 40.92 4.21 -31.29
CA LYS A 380 40.10 5.37 -31.70
C LYS A 380 38.93 5.00 -32.59
N SER A 381 39.05 3.93 -33.38
CA SER A 381 37.99 3.45 -34.27
C SER A 381 36.84 2.75 -33.53
N LYS A 382 37.07 2.32 -32.27
CA LYS A 382 36.10 1.62 -31.45
C LYS A 382 35.14 2.58 -30.75
N ASN A 383 33.86 2.20 -30.70
CA ASN A 383 32.84 2.97 -30.00
C ASN A 383 32.84 2.67 -28.48
N ILE A 384 33.77 3.27 -27.75
CA ILE A 384 33.96 3.05 -26.31
C ILE A 384 33.19 4.10 -25.51
N MET A 385 32.59 3.67 -24.40
CA MET A 385 31.87 4.52 -23.44
C MET A 385 32.87 5.26 -22.53
N GLY A 386 32.60 6.52 -22.16
CA GLY A 386 33.38 7.28 -21.17
C GLY A 386 33.82 8.67 -21.66
N ASP A 387 34.10 9.56 -20.70
CA ASP A 387 34.52 10.94 -20.99
C ASP A 387 35.85 11.02 -21.78
N GLU A 388 35.99 12.06 -22.59
CA GLU A 388 37.20 12.32 -23.40
C GLU A 388 38.50 12.42 -22.56
N GLU A 389 38.39 12.70 -21.25
CA GLU A 389 39.51 12.65 -20.31
C GLU A 389 40.00 11.22 -20.03
N ILE A 390 39.09 10.29 -19.76
CA ILE A 390 39.42 8.86 -19.53
C ILE A 390 40.01 8.27 -20.81
N LYS A 391 39.46 8.65 -21.96
CA LYS A 391 39.97 8.27 -23.28
C LYS A 391 41.41 8.74 -23.47
N ARG A 392 41.70 10.02 -23.20
CA ARG A 392 43.06 10.58 -23.27
C ARG A 392 44.02 9.87 -22.32
N ALA A 393 43.62 9.66 -21.06
CA ALA A 393 44.44 8.97 -20.07
C ALA A 393 44.74 7.51 -20.48
N SER A 394 43.73 6.79 -20.98
CA SER A 394 43.86 5.41 -21.43
C SER A 394 44.75 5.28 -22.68
N LEU A 395 44.63 6.21 -23.64
CA LEU A 395 45.51 6.25 -24.82
C LEU A 395 46.95 6.61 -24.46
N ALA A 396 47.16 7.52 -23.51
CA ALA A 396 48.49 7.85 -23.01
C ALA A 396 49.14 6.64 -22.33
N LYS A 397 48.36 5.91 -21.51
CA LYS A 397 48.81 4.66 -20.88
C LYS A 397 49.17 3.60 -21.92
N LEU A 398 48.32 3.35 -22.92
CA LEU A 398 48.62 2.41 -24.01
C LEU A 398 49.91 2.79 -24.74
N SER A 399 50.06 4.07 -25.07
CA SER A 399 51.27 4.56 -25.75
C SER A 399 52.52 4.24 -24.93
N HIS A 400 52.47 4.44 -23.61
CA HIS A 400 53.56 4.13 -22.70
C HIS A 400 53.84 2.63 -22.61
N ASP A 401 52.80 1.80 -22.43
CA ASP A 401 52.92 0.35 -22.34
C ASP A 401 53.55 -0.26 -23.62
N LEU A 402 53.19 0.27 -24.80
CA LEU A 402 53.77 -0.13 -26.08
C LEU A 402 55.24 0.27 -26.23
N ASP A 403 55.64 1.42 -25.67
CA ASP A 403 57.05 1.86 -25.62
C ASP A 403 57.88 0.95 -24.71
N GLU A 404 57.33 0.54 -23.56
CA GLU A 404 57.99 -0.43 -22.68
C GLU A 404 58.14 -1.80 -23.35
N MET A 405 57.09 -2.31 -24.00
CA MET A 405 57.15 -3.56 -24.76
C MET A 405 58.22 -3.49 -25.88
N PHE A 406 58.35 -2.34 -26.53
CA PHE A 406 59.36 -2.12 -27.56
C PHE A 406 60.80 -2.25 -27.04
N LEU A 407 61.08 -1.87 -25.79
CA LEU A 407 62.41 -2.07 -25.19
C LEU A 407 62.79 -3.55 -25.15
N SER A 408 61.83 -4.44 -24.96
CA SER A 408 62.05 -5.89 -24.99
C SER A 408 62.40 -6.38 -26.40
N TYR A 409 61.70 -5.90 -27.42
CA TYR A 409 62.04 -6.19 -28.83
C TYR A 409 63.39 -5.61 -29.25
N LYS A 410 63.74 -4.42 -28.76
CA LYS A 410 65.05 -3.81 -28.98
C LYS A 410 66.17 -4.64 -28.37
N LYS A 411 65.98 -5.14 -27.14
CA LYS A 411 66.92 -6.09 -26.49
C LYS A 411 67.06 -7.38 -27.30
N LEU A 412 65.95 -7.97 -27.75
CA LEU A 412 65.97 -9.18 -28.59
C LEU A 412 66.73 -8.95 -29.90
N ASN A 413 66.49 -7.82 -30.58
CA ASN A 413 67.20 -7.47 -31.81
C ASN A 413 68.68 -7.18 -31.55
N GLN A 414 69.03 -6.56 -30.42
CA GLN A 414 70.43 -6.35 -30.00
C GLN A 414 71.14 -7.67 -29.71
N ILE A 415 70.47 -8.64 -29.09
CA ILE A 415 71.01 -10.00 -28.89
C ILE A 415 71.27 -10.66 -30.25
N LYS A 416 70.38 -10.50 -31.24
CA LYS A 416 70.63 -10.98 -32.61
C LYS A 416 71.78 -10.24 -33.28
N ILE A 417 71.88 -8.92 -33.14
CA ILE A 417 73.00 -8.13 -33.66
C ILE A 417 74.30 -8.59 -33.03
N GLN A 418 74.32 -8.91 -31.74
CA GLN A 418 75.50 -9.43 -31.06
C GLN A 418 75.85 -10.83 -31.55
N ARG A 419 74.88 -11.75 -31.66
CA ARG A 419 75.08 -13.08 -32.29
C ARG A 419 75.58 -12.97 -33.72
N LYS A 420 75.03 -12.04 -34.52
CA LYS A 420 75.51 -11.75 -35.88
C LYS A 420 76.86 -11.08 -35.87
N LYS A 421 77.23 -10.22 -34.91
CA LYS A 421 78.59 -9.70 -34.77
C LYS A 421 79.57 -10.79 -34.37
N ASP A 422 79.16 -11.77 -33.57
CA ASP A 422 79.97 -12.93 -33.24
C ASP A 422 80.11 -13.85 -34.46
N LEU A 423 79.05 -14.02 -35.26
CA LEU A 423 79.03 -14.72 -36.55
C LEU A 423 79.78 -13.94 -37.65
N ASP A 424 79.73 -12.62 -37.64
CA ASP A 424 80.40 -11.70 -38.57
C ASP A 424 81.85 -11.51 -38.14
N LYS A 425 82.22 -11.74 -36.89
CA LYS A 425 83.61 -11.90 -36.46
C LYS A 425 84.15 -13.22 -36.99
N PHE A 426 83.38 -14.30 -36.85
CA PHE A 426 83.66 -15.59 -37.50
C PHE A 426 83.70 -15.48 -39.05
N ASN A 427 82.81 -14.69 -39.67
CA ASN A 427 82.82 -14.43 -41.11
C ASN A 427 83.83 -13.37 -41.53
N ASN A 428 84.26 -12.41 -40.70
CA ASN A 428 85.33 -11.44 -41.02
C ASN A 428 86.70 -12.09 -40.85
N ASP A 429 86.83 -13.10 -39.99
CA ASP A 429 87.94 -14.05 -40.06
C ASP A 429 87.91 -14.79 -41.43
N LEU A 430 86.72 -15.08 -41.96
CA LEU A 430 86.50 -15.61 -43.33
C LEU A 430 86.63 -14.53 -44.45
N GLN A 431 86.37 -13.24 -44.18
CA GLN A 431 86.26 -12.15 -45.15
C GLN A 431 87.53 -11.31 -45.22
N SER A 432 88.40 -11.30 -44.20
CA SER A 432 89.80 -10.90 -44.34
C SER A 432 90.53 -11.79 -45.36
N THR A 433 90.11 -13.06 -45.44
CA THR A 433 90.47 -14.01 -46.51
C THR A 433 89.88 -13.60 -47.89
N LYS A 434 88.87 -12.73 -47.96
CA LYS A 434 88.12 -12.31 -49.18
C LYS A 434 88.32 -10.84 -49.59
N GLN A 435 88.58 -9.88 -48.69
CA GLN A 435 88.67 -8.44 -48.96
C GLN A 435 90.03 -8.00 -49.53
N GLN A 436 90.93 -8.96 -49.76
CA GLN A 436 91.96 -8.84 -50.79
C GLN A 436 91.36 -8.73 -52.22
N PHE A 437 90.09 -9.10 -52.47
CA PHE A 437 89.47 -9.10 -53.82
C PHE A 437 88.83 -7.77 -54.29
N ASP A 438 88.15 -6.99 -53.43
CA ASP A 438 87.11 -6.02 -53.89
C ASP A 438 87.48 -4.52 -53.86
N ASN A 439 88.72 -4.14 -53.55
CA ASN A 439 89.23 -2.77 -53.71
C ASN A 439 89.19 -2.22 -55.16
N LYS A 440 88.67 -2.99 -56.11
CA LYS A 440 88.48 -2.62 -57.52
C LYS A 440 87.19 -1.84 -57.82
N LEU A 441 86.26 -1.70 -56.86
CA LEU A 441 84.90 -1.20 -57.14
C LEU A 441 84.59 0.22 -56.62
N GLU A 442 85.61 1.06 -56.60
CA GLU A 442 85.60 2.42 -57.16
C GLU A 442 84.31 3.27 -57.12
N ASN A 443 84.51 4.50 -56.62
CA ASN A 443 84.37 5.77 -57.36
C ASN A 443 83.02 6.15 -58.01
N TYR A 444 82.04 5.27 -58.12
CA TYR A 444 81.01 5.44 -59.13
C TYR A 444 79.89 6.42 -58.80
N GLN A 445 79.72 6.89 -57.56
CA GLN A 445 78.39 7.43 -57.20
C GLN A 445 78.40 8.77 -56.44
N GLY A 446 79.41 9.60 -56.71
CA GLY A 446 79.35 11.05 -56.47
C GLY A 446 78.38 11.81 -57.41
N ILE A 447 77.63 11.09 -58.24
CA ILE A 447 76.85 11.69 -59.35
C ILE A 447 75.56 12.35 -58.87
N ILE A 448 74.94 11.93 -57.77
CA ILE A 448 73.56 12.36 -57.49
C ILE A 448 73.50 13.13 -56.17
N LYS A 449 74.43 14.08 -56.12
CA LYS A 449 74.41 15.34 -55.35
C LYS A 449 73.56 16.41 -56.04
N GLN A 450 72.82 16.05 -57.07
CA GLN A 450 72.04 16.96 -57.89
C GLN A 450 70.65 16.40 -57.93
N GLN A 451 69.80 16.89 -57.06
CA GLN A 451 68.48 17.39 -57.40
C GLN A 451 67.77 17.59 -56.08
N ALA A 452 67.89 18.81 -55.57
CA ALA A 452 66.90 19.82 -55.90
C ALA A 452 65.72 19.60 -54.94
N SER A 453 65.71 20.26 -53.78
CA SER A 453 65.80 21.73 -53.69
C SER A 453 64.99 22.39 -54.79
N THR A 454 63.74 22.04 -54.90
CA THR A 454 62.85 23.00 -55.53
C THR A 454 61.47 22.77 -55.00
N ILE A 455 60.83 23.91 -54.90
CA ILE A 455 59.40 24.01 -54.82
C ILE A 455 58.98 23.57 -53.43
N GLU A 456 59.26 24.42 -52.44
CA GLU A 456 58.66 25.77 -52.39
C GLU A 456 57.14 25.69 -52.50
N GLN A 457 56.52 26.81 -52.15
CA GLN A 457 55.29 27.19 -52.81
C GLN A 457 54.16 26.19 -52.55
N TYR A 458 53.71 26.18 -51.31
CA TYR A 458 52.57 27.03 -51.04
C TYR A 458 52.38 26.99 -49.51
N CYS A 459 52.79 28.00 -48.74
CA CYS A 459 52.55 29.40 -49.07
C CYS A 459 51.14 29.48 -49.64
N LYS A 460 50.12 29.24 -48.84
CA LYS A 460 49.65 30.36 -48.07
C LYS A 460 48.54 29.84 -47.19
N THR A 461 48.51 30.24 -45.92
CA THR A 461 47.85 31.49 -45.58
C THR A 461 46.47 31.45 -46.21
N GLN A 462 45.44 31.28 -45.43
CA GLN A 462 44.92 32.40 -44.69
C GLN A 462 43.73 31.79 -43.99
N GLN A 463 43.71 31.95 -42.67
CA GLN A 463 42.87 32.99 -42.10
C GLN A 463 41.40 32.64 -42.29
N GLU A 464 40.59 32.70 -41.27
CA GLU A 464 40.71 33.36 -39.99
C GLU A 464 39.36 33.04 -39.34
N LEU A 465 39.34 33.14 -38.03
CA LEU A 465 38.32 33.91 -37.32
C LEU A 465 36.85 33.67 -37.74
N GLN A 466 35.94 33.37 -36.84
CA GLN A 466 35.89 33.85 -35.48
C GLN A 466 34.57 33.36 -34.90
N GLN A 467 34.62 33.13 -33.59
CA GLN A 467 33.56 33.45 -32.63
C GLN A 467 32.19 32.78 -32.84
N GLN A 468 31.82 31.83 -31.99
CA GLN A 468 31.31 32.05 -30.60
C GLN A 468 30.09 32.97 -30.56
N VAL A 469 29.02 32.77 -29.81
CA VAL A 469 28.51 31.81 -28.79
C VAL A 469 27.09 32.35 -28.50
N GLY A 470 26.13 31.53 -28.04
CA GLY A 470 24.94 32.10 -27.38
C GLY A 470 23.84 31.08 -27.03
N ASN A 471 23.60 30.89 -25.73
CA ASN A 471 22.83 29.81 -25.10
C ASN A 471 21.29 30.01 -25.01
N LEU A 472 20.56 28.88 -25.13
CA LEU A 472 19.40 28.31 -24.38
C LEU A 472 18.41 29.19 -23.54
N VAL A 473 17.09 28.89 -23.63
CA VAL A 473 16.18 28.24 -22.59
C VAL A 473 14.65 28.46 -22.89
N ASN A 474 13.81 27.53 -22.38
CA ASN A 474 12.46 27.03 -22.73
C ASN A 474 11.19 27.68 -22.09
N GLN A 475 10.04 27.04 -22.41
CA GLN A 475 8.60 27.39 -22.45
C GLN A 475 7.68 27.16 -21.21
N VAL A 476 6.68 28.05 -21.04
CA VAL A 476 5.18 27.95 -21.14
C VAL A 476 4.27 26.98 -20.29
N ASN A 477 3.26 27.62 -19.63
CA ASN A 477 1.81 27.33 -19.35
C ASN A 477 1.23 26.54 -18.15
N ASN A 478 0.04 27.06 -17.72
CA ASN A 478 -0.92 26.71 -16.65
C ASN A 478 -2.16 25.88 -17.12
N ARG A 479 -2.95 25.34 -16.17
CA ARG A 479 -4.44 25.09 -16.12
C ARG A 479 -4.82 24.30 -14.82
N PRO A 480 -6.07 23.82 -14.54
CA PRO A 480 -7.42 24.44 -14.34
C PRO A 480 -8.08 23.99 -12.97
N LYS A 481 -9.42 24.08 -12.80
CA LYS A 481 -10.24 23.64 -11.62
C LYS A 481 -11.51 22.86 -12.03
N GLU A 482 -12.07 22.04 -11.14
CA GLU A 482 -13.42 21.39 -11.18
C GLU A 482 -14.07 21.26 -9.77
N GLN A 483 -15.39 20.97 -9.72
CA GLN A 483 -16.21 20.56 -8.53
C GLN A 483 -17.41 19.68 -8.96
N THR A 484 -17.93 18.79 -8.09
CA THR A 484 -19.26 18.12 -8.16
C THR A 484 -19.76 17.60 -6.77
N MET A 485 -21.04 17.15 -6.67
CA MET A 485 -21.90 16.84 -5.47
C MET A 485 -22.25 15.32 -5.19
N GLN A 486 -22.50 14.98 -3.89
CA GLN A 486 -23.46 14.07 -3.12
C GLN A 486 -23.95 12.61 -3.50
N SER A 487 -24.44 11.81 -2.48
CA SER A 487 -24.54 10.29 -2.33
C SER A 487 -25.87 9.64 -1.73
N SER A 488 -25.99 8.25 -1.62
CA SER A 488 -26.95 7.41 -0.76
C SER A 488 -26.65 5.84 -0.60
N ASN A 489 -27.39 5.10 0.33
CA ASN A 489 -27.45 3.64 0.79
C ASN A 489 -26.41 3.06 1.83
N PRO A 490 -26.74 2.07 2.74
CA PRO A 490 -25.77 1.47 3.67
C PRO A 490 -24.86 0.51 2.91
N CYS A 491 -23.58 0.79 3.03
CA CYS A 491 -22.58 0.30 2.13
C CYS A 491 -21.22 0.47 2.81
N ALA A 492 -20.17 0.08 2.10
CA ALA A 492 -18.85 0.55 2.45
C ALA A 492 -18.80 2.07 2.22
N LEU A 493 -18.84 2.84 3.31
CA LEU A 493 -18.77 4.29 3.28
C LEU A 493 -17.31 4.71 3.24
N ARG A 494 -16.94 5.56 2.27
CA ARG A 494 -15.57 6.06 2.19
C ARG A 494 -15.37 7.19 3.20
N ILE A 495 -14.54 6.95 4.21
CA ILE A 495 -14.22 7.95 5.24
C ILE A 495 -12.95 8.75 4.91
N VAL A 496 -12.04 8.17 4.15
CA VAL A 496 -10.84 8.84 3.64
C VAL A 496 -10.81 8.69 2.13
N ASN A 497 -10.80 9.81 1.41
CA ASN A 497 -10.70 9.86 -0.03
C ASN A 497 -9.31 10.31 -0.47
N LEU A 498 -8.85 9.74 -1.58
CA LEU A 498 -7.60 10.07 -2.23
C LEU A 498 -7.96 10.60 -3.61
N ASP A 499 -8.02 11.92 -3.75
CA ASP A 499 -8.27 12.52 -5.05
C ASP A 499 -7.00 12.45 -5.93
N GLY A 500 -7.17 12.43 -7.26
CA GLY A 500 -6.07 12.42 -8.23
C GLY A 500 -5.15 13.64 -8.16
N THR A 501 -5.49 14.62 -7.31
CA THR A 501 -4.75 15.85 -7.02
C THR A 501 -3.84 15.76 -5.79
N ARG A 502 -3.64 14.56 -5.23
CA ARG A 502 -2.72 14.28 -4.11
C ARG A 502 -3.20 14.78 -2.73
N LYS A 503 -4.47 15.15 -2.56
CA LYS A 503 -5.00 15.54 -1.24
C LYS A 503 -5.75 14.38 -0.60
N ILE A 504 -5.40 14.13 0.66
CA ILE A 504 -6.17 13.25 1.53
C ILE A 504 -7.32 14.08 2.09
N THR A 505 -8.55 13.68 1.80
CA THR A 505 -9.75 14.36 2.31
C THR A 505 -10.59 13.40 3.13
N THR A 506 -11.23 13.92 4.17
CA THR A 506 -12.17 13.17 5.01
C THR A 506 -13.58 13.67 4.81
N ASP A 507 -14.53 12.74 4.74
CA ASP A 507 -15.94 13.09 4.77
C ASP A 507 -16.41 13.21 6.23
N LEU A 508 -16.27 14.42 6.77
CA LEU A 508 -16.65 14.74 8.16
C LEU A 508 -18.14 14.51 8.41
N GLN A 509 -19.00 14.77 7.43
CA GLN A 509 -20.45 14.58 7.58
C GLN A 509 -20.78 13.10 7.74
N VAL A 510 -20.15 12.23 6.94
CA VAL A 510 -20.31 10.77 7.07
C VAL A 510 -19.81 10.27 8.43
N LEU A 511 -18.65 10.76 8.89
CA LEU A 511 -18.09 10.38 10.18
C LEU A 511 -18.96 10.81 11.35
N GLU A 512 -19.46 12.05 11.36
CA GLU A 512 -20.36 12.56 12.39
C GLU A 512 -21.68 11.79 12.41
N GLN A 513 -22.31 11.56 11.25
CA GLN A 513 -23.54 10.78 11.16
C GLN A 513 -23.39 9.35 11.67
N LEU A 514 -22.22 8.75 11.50
CA LEU A 514 -21.97 7.37 11.87
C LEU A 514 -21.52 7.23 13.34
N PHE A 515 -20.64 8.12 13.84
CA PHE A 515 -20.06 8.00 15.18
C PHE A 515 -20.83 8.74 16.28
N GLN A 516 -21.61 9.78 15.96
CA GLN A 516 -22.36 10.56 16.96
C GLN A 516 -23.74 9.98 17.29
N GLN A 517 -24.04 8.76 16.86
CA GLN A 517 -25.31 8.11 17.16
C GLN A 517 -25.45 7.87 18.68
N PRO A 518 -26.57 8.28 19.32
CA PRO A 518 -26.72 8.25 20.78
C PRO A 518 -26.48 6.88 21.42
N GLN A 519 -26.80 5.82 20.70
CA GLN A 519 -26.68 4.43 21.15
C GLN A 519 -25.24 3.89 21.21
N ILE A 520 -24.29 4.53 20.52
CA ILE A 520 -22.90 4.04 20.42
C ILE A 520 -21.84 5.09 20.78
N LYS A 521 -22.15 6.39 20.71
CA LYS A 521 -21.16 7.48 20.84
C LYS A 521 -20.31 7.39 22.11
N ASP A 522 -20.91 6.97 23.23
CA ASP A 522 -20.26 6.90 24.55
C ASP A 522 -19.62 5.55 24.84
N LYS A 523 -19.79 4.55 23.96
CA LYS A 523 -19.21 3.22 24.13
C LYS A 523 -17.74 3.22 23.75
N GLN A 524 -16.97 2.34 24.38
CA GLN A 524 -15.59 2.05 23.98
C GLN A 524 -15.59 1.41 22.59
N VAL A 525 -14.49 1.57 21.85
CA VAL A 525 -14.41 1.09 20.47
C VAL A 525 -13.26 0.11 20.25
N CYS A 526 -13.51 -0.97 19.53
CA CYS A 526 -12.54 -1.88 18.94
C CYS A 526 -12.56 -1.68 17.43
N VAL A 527 -11.48 -1.14 16.87
CA VAL A 527 -11.33 -0.91 15.44
C VAL A 527 -10.41 -1.97 14.85
N VAL A 528 -10.95 -2.78 13.93
CA VAL A 528 -10.18 -3.78 13.17
C VAL A 528 -10.01 -3.28 11.76
N SER A 529 -8.76 -3.04 11.37
CA SER A 529 -8.43 -2.63 10.00
C SER A 529 -7.69 -3.74 9.28
N ILE A 530 -7.95 -3.90 7.98
CA ILE A 530 -7.12 -4.71 7.10
C ILE A 530 -6.37 -3.82 6.12
N THR A 531 -5.06 -4.05 5.98
CA THR A 531 -4.22 -3.41 4.98
C THR A 531 -3.26 -4.40 4.36
N GLY A 532 -2.72 -4.07 3.19
CA GLY A 532 -1.89 -4.97 2.40
C GLY A 532 -2.03 -4.68 0.91
N THR A 533 -1.19 -5.33 0.11
CA THR A 533 -1.09 -5.01 -1.33
C THR A 533 -2.42 -5.21 -2.07
N PHE A 534 -2.57 -4.53 -3.20
CA PHE A 534 -3.81 -4.58 -3.99
C PHE A 534 -4.07 -5.99 -4.58
N ARG A 535 -5.36 -6.31 -4.74
CA ARG A 535 -5.85 -7.58 -5.31
C ARG A 535 -5.49 -8.86 -4.53
N GLN A 536 -5.16 -8.76 -3.24
CA GLN A 536 -4.92 -9.94 -2.38
C GLN A 536 -6.14 -10.39 -1.54
N GLY A 537 -7.37 -10.10 -1.99
CA GLY A 537 -8.58 -10.62 -1.35
C GLY A 537 -8.86 -10.08 0.07
N LYS A 538 -8.58 -8.79 0.32
CA LYS A 538 -8.85 -8.11 1.61
C LYS A 538 -10.35 -8.02 1.91
N SER A 539 -11.11 -7.40 1.01
CA SER A 539 -12.56 -7.25 1.13
C SER A 539 -13.28 -8.60 1.15
N PHE A 540 -12.77 -9.57 0.37
CA PHE A 540 -13.26 -10.96 0.42
C PHE A 540 -13.11 -11.56 1.83
N LEU A 541 -11.95 -11.39 2.48
CA LEU A 541 -11.74 -11.86 3.85
C LEU A 541 -12.60 -11.09 4.87
N LEU A 542 -12.71 -9.77 4.75
CA LEU A 542 -13.54 -8.96 5.64
C LEU A 542 -15.00 -9.40 5.62
N ASN A 543 -15.51 -9.90 4.49
CA ASN A 543 -16.88 -10.39 4.41
C ASN A 543 -17.10 -11.69 5.21
N PHE A 544 -16.08 -12.52 5.41
CA PHE A 544 -16.15 -13.62 6.39
C PHE A 544 -16.22 -13.08 7.82
N LEU A 545 -15.44 -12.05 8.13
CA LEU A 545 -15.47 -11.40 9.44
C LEU A 545 -16.82 -10.70 9.70
N LEU A 546 -17.38 -10.01 8.70
CA LEU A 546 -18.73 -9.43 8.77
C LEU A 546 -19.78 -10.50 9.05
N ARG A 547 -19.73 -11.63 8.34
CA ARG A 547 -20.63 -12.75 8.59
C ARG A 547 -20.50 -13.28 10.02
N TYR A 548 -19.29 -13.40 10.55
CA TYR A 548 -19.07 -13.80 11.95
C TYR A 548 -19.70 -12.80 12.92
N LEU A 549 -19.50 -11.49 12.71
CA LEU A 549 -20.09 -10.43 13.54
C LEU A 549 -21.62 -10.44 13.47
N ASP A 550 -22.18 -10.60 12.28
CA ASP A 550 -23.63 -10.71 12.07
C ASP A 550 -24.23 -11.91 12.80
N LEU A 551 -23.60 -13.09 12.71
CA LEU A 551 -24.09 -14.30 13.37
C LEU A 551 -23.96 -14.19 14.90
N LYS A 552 -22.79 -13.77 15.39
CA LYS A 552 -22.47 -13.77 16.81
C LYS A 552 -23.11 -12.62 17.59
N TYR A 553 -23.03 -11.39 17.08
CA TYR A 553 -23.38 -10.19 17.85
C TYR A 553 -24.76 -9.65 17.50
N LYS A 554 -25.17 -9.74 16.23
CA LYS A 554 -26.48 -9.27 15.77
C LYS A 554 -27.56 -10.35 15.92
N LYS A 555 -27.31 -11.55 15.39
CA LYS A 555 -28.25 -12.68 15.48
C LYS A 555 -28.11 -13.50 16.76
N LYS A 556 -27.04 -13.29 17.53
CA LYS A 556 -26.75 -13.99 18.81
C LYS A 556 -26.79 -15.52 18.71
N ILE A 557 -26.31 -16.05 17.59
CA ILE A 557 -26.19 -17.49 17.34
C ILE A 557 -24.86 -17.99 17.92
N SER A 558 -24.84 -19.19 18.52
CA SER A 558 -23.56 -19.80 18.94
C SER A 558 -22.69 -20.11 17.72
N VAL A 559 -21.41 -19.70 17.79
CA VAL A 559 -20.45 -19.77 16.68
C VAL A 559 -19.24 -20.66 17.00
N ASP A 560 -19.42 -21.66 17.88
CA ASP A 560 -18.32 -22.45 18.44
C ASP A 560 -17.56 -23.29 17.38
N LYS A 561 -18.26 -23.94 16.45
CA LYS A 561 -17.71 -24.66 15.28
C LYS A 561 -18.69 -24.67 14.11
N ASN A 562 -18.20 -24.75 12.87
CA ASN A 562 -19.01 -24.83 11.66
C ASN A 562 -19.93 -23.60 11.43
N TRP A 563 -19.61 -22.44 12.00
CA TRP A 563 -20.47 -21.25 11.91
C TRP A 563 -20.61 -20.74 10.47
N LEU A 564 -19.67 -21.08 9.59
CA LEU A 564 -19.77 -20.77 8.16
C LEU A 564 -20.85 -21.61 7.44
N SER A 565 -21.22 -22.77 8.00
CA SER A 565 -22.29 -23.61 7.45
C SER A 565 -23.71 -23.12 7.79
N VAL A 566 -23.82 -22.11 8.67
CA VAL A 566 -25.10 -21.60 9.18
C VAL A 566 -25.59 -20.42 8.34
N GLY A 567 -26.79 -20.52 7.75
CA GLY A 567 -27.47 -19.43 7.02
C GLY A 567 -27.22 -19.41 5.50
N ASP A 568 -27.31 -18.23 4.89
CA ASP A 568 -27.15 -18.02 3.43
C ASP A 568 -25.80 -18.58 2.94
N SER A 569 -25.77 -19.26 1.79
CA SER A 569 -24.55 -19.85 1.23
C SER A 569 -23.65 -18.82 0.56
N LYS A 570 -24.13 -17.58 0.39
CA LYS A 570 -23.42 -16.51 -0.31
C LYS A 570 -22.80 -15.47 0.63
N LEU A 571 -21.59 -15.04 0.31
CA LEU A 571 -20.88 -13.97 1.03
C LEU A 571 -21.33 -12.58 0.55
N THR A 572 -21.80 -11.73 1.46
CA THR A 572 -22.20 -10.32 1.20
C THR A 572 -21.46 -9.37 2.14
N GLY A 573 -21.34 -8.08 1.78
CA GLY A 573 -20.60 -7.09 2.57
C GLY A 573 -19.89 -6.04 1.71
N PHE A 574 -18.62 -5.77 2.02
CA PHE A 574 -17.74 -4.95 1.18
C PHE A 574 -17.72 -5.47 -0.24
N GLU A 575 -17.84 -4.58 -1.22
CA GLU A 575 -17.82 -4.97 -2.62
C GLU A 575 -16.44 -5.55 -3.00
N TRP A 576 -16.47 -6.72 -3.62
CA TRP A 576 -15.29 -7.41 -4.11
C TRP A 576 -15.60 -8.00 -5.49
N ARG A 577 -14.58 -8.08 -6.35
CA ARG A 577 -14.69 -8.69 -7.68
C ARG A 577 -13.41 -9.43 -8.04
N SER A 578 -13.53 -10.40 -8.94
CA SER A 578 -12.37 -10.96 -9.66
C SER A 578 -11.76 -9.93 -10.64
N GLY A 579 -10.58 -10.23 -11.18
CA GLY A 579 -9.87 -9.39 -12.18
C GLY A 579 -8.72 -8.54 -11.62
N LYS A 580 -8.03 -7.77 -12.47
CA LYS A 580 -6.78 -7.05 -12.10
C LYS A 580 -6.97 -5.62 -11.57
N GLU A 581 -8.00 -4.92 -12.00
CA GLU A 581 -8.17 -3.48 -11.71
C GLU A 581 -8.63 -3.21 -10.28
N ARG A 582 -8.01 -2.31 -9.51
CA ARG A 582 -8.45 -2.05 -8.11
C ARG A 582 -9.97 -1.84 -7.96
N HIS A 583 -10.48 -2.24 -6.79
CA HIS A 583 -11.89 -2.06 -6.43
C HIS A 583 -12.05 -1.01 -5.31
N THR A 584 -11.38 -1.23 -4.19
CA THR A 584 -11.38 -0.33 -3.02
C THR A 584 -10.42 0.85 -3.21
N VAL A 585 -10.88 2.09 -2.98
CA VAL A 585 -10.09 3.34 -3.04
C VAL A 585 -10.25 4.10 -1.72
N GLY A 586 -9.13 4.54 -1.13
CA GLY A 586 -9.11 5.21 0.17
C GLY A 586 -9.28 4.28 1.38
N ILE A 587 -9.90 4.76 2.45
CA ILE A 587 -10.30 3.94 3.61
C ILE A 587 -11.82 3.92 3.67
N LEU A 588 -12.39 2.72 3.70
CA LEU A 588 -13.82 2.50 3.80
C LEU A 588 -14.15 1.92 5.17
N ILE A 589 -15.19 2.45 5.77
CA ILE A 589 -15.82 1.91 6.96
C ILE A 589 -17.08 1.16 6.55
N TRP A 590 -17.38 0.06 7.23
CA TRP A 590 -18.71 -0.52 7.10
C TRP A 590 -19.74 0.39 7.76
N SER A 591 -20.84 0.72 7.08
CA SER A 591 -21.83 1.68 7.60
C SER A 591 -22.55 1.22 8.88
N GLU A 592 -22.47 -0.07 9.21
CA GLU A 592 -23.12 -0.68 10.38
C GLU A 592 -22.10 -1.03 11.47
N ILE A 593 -22.33 -0.58 12.71
CA ILE A 593 -21.46 -0.80 13.87
C ILE A 593 -22.04 -1.91 14.75
N PHE A 594 -21.20 -2.88 15.14
CA PHE A 594 -21.62 -4.03 15.95
C PHE A 594 -21.36 -3.80 17.44
N LEU A 595 -22.19 -4.35 18.31
CA LEU A 595 -22.03 -4.27 19.77
C LEU A 595 -21.71 -5.64 20.35
N ALA A 596 -20.66 -5.71 21.16
CA ALA A 596 -20.24 -6.92 21.85
C ALA A 596 -20.10 -6.68 23.36
N GLU A 597 -20.30 -7.71 24.16
CA GLU A 597 -20.07 -7.67 25.61
C GLU A 597 -18.72 -8.33 25.89
N LEU A 598 -17.82 -7.60 26.55
CA LEU A 598 -16.53 -8.10 26.99
C LEU A 598 -16.71 -9.10 28.15
N PRO A 599 -15.72 -9.96 28.45
CA PRO A 599 -15.77 -10.83 29.63
C PRO A 599 -15.93 -10.09 30.97
N SER A 600 -15.63 -8.79 31.00
CA SER A 600 -15.86 -7.89 32.13
C SER A 600 -17.33 -7.46 32.31
N GLY A 601 -18.21 -7.76 31.35
CA GLY A 601 -19.60 -7.26 31.29
C GLY A 601 -19.73 -5.86 30.65
N GLU A 602 -18.62 -5.26 30.19
CA GLU A 602 -18.62 -3.96 29.53
C GLU A 602 -18.99 -4.10 28.04
N GLU A 603 -19.93 -3.28 27.54
CA GLU A 603 -20.25 -3.25 26.11
C GLU A 603 -19.22 -2.43 25.30
N ILE A 604 -18.79 -2.99 24.17
CA ILE A 604 -17.85 -2.39 23.23
C ILE A 604 -18.42 -2.35 21.81
N ALA A 605 -18.15 -1.27 21.08
CA ALA A 605 -18.48 -1.12 19.67
C ALA A 605 -17.37 -1.68 18.78
N ILE A 606 -17.70 -2.47 17.77
CA ILE A 606 -16.75 -3.05 16.81
C ILE A 606 -16.93 -2.37 15.46
N ILE A 607 -15.82 -1.86 14.92
CA ILE A 607 -15.74 -1.21 13.61
C ILE A 607 -14.78 -1.98 12.71
N LEU A 608 -15.20 -2.25 11.48
CA LEU A 608 -14.34 -2.82 10.44
C LEU A 608 -13.93 -1.75 9.43
N LEU A 609 -12.64 -1.67 9.14
CA LEU A 609 -12.06 -0.79 8.13
C LEU A 609 -11.43 -1.60 6.99
N ASP A 610 -11.92 -1.40 5.77
CA ASP A 610 -11.26 -1.87 4.54
C ASP A 610 -10.37 -0.76 3.99
N THR A 611 -9.12 -1.06 3.69
CA THR A 611 -8.19 -0.07 3.12
C THR A 611 -7.89 -0.40 1.66
N GLN A 612 -7.59 0.65 0.89
CA GLN A 612 -7.06 0.49 -0.45
C GLN A 612 -5.83 -0.41 -0.45
N GLY A 613 -5.73 -1.23 -1.49
CA GLY A 613 -4.51 -1.98 -1.73
C GLY A 613 -3.32 -1.11 -2.06
N THR A 614 -2.22 -1.31 -1.34
CA THR A 614 -0.97 -0.63 -1.62
C THR A 614 -0.32 -1.13 -2.91
N PHE A 615 0.49 -0.26 -3.55
CA PHE A 615 1.30 -0.52 -4.75
C PHE A 615 0.53 -0.86 -6.05
N ASP A 616 -0.64 -0.26 -6.23
CA ASP A 616 -1.31 -0.29 -7.54
C ASP A 616 -0.61 0.62 -8.57
N ASN A 617 -1.02 0.56 -9.83
CA ASN A 617 -0.45 1.36 -10.92
C ASN A 617 -1.06 2.76 -11.05
N LYS A 618 -1.85 3.23 -10.07
CA LYS A 618 -2.57 4.51 -10.07
C LYS A 618 -2.28 5.37 -8.83
N THR A 619 -1.60 4.84 -7.81
CA THR A 619 -1.36 5.49 -6.52
C THR A 619 0.13 5.45 -6.17
N THR A 620 0.68 6.58 -5.71
CA THR A 620 2.10 6.69 -5.33
C THR A 620 2.39 5.97 -4.00
N LYS A 621 3.67 5.69 -3.73
CA LYS A 621 4.11 5.13 -2.44
C LYS A 621 3.71 5.98 -1.25
N GLN A 622 3.86 7.30 -1.39
CA GLN A 622 3.58 8.23 -0.29
C GLN A 622 2.10 8.15 0.12
N HIS A 623 1.20 8.06 -0.86
CA HIS A 623 -0.22 7.83 -0.59
C HIS A 623 -0.49 6.45 0.03
N CYS A 624 0.18 5.39 -0.44
CA CYS A 624 0.08 4.07 0.17
C CYS A 624 0.53 4.09 1.65
N ALA A 625 1.63 4.79 1.94
CA ALA A 625 2.16 4.97 3.28
C ALA A 625 1.22 5.79 4.16
N ALA A 626 0.59 6.84 3.65
CA ALA A 626 -0.38 7.63 4.39
C ALA A 626 -1.66 6.86 4.73
N VAL A 627 -2.21 6.08 3.79
CA VAL A 627 -3.36 5.18 4.05
C VAL A 627 -3.00 4.15 5.12
N PHE A 628 -1.82 3.55 5.01
CA PHE A 628 -1.31 2.60 6.00
C PHE A 628 -1.11 3.27 7.38
N ALA A 629 -0.56 4.48 7.42
CA ALA A 629 -0.38 5.27 8.63
C ALA A 629 -1.71 5.53 9.34
N ILE A 630 -2.66 6.13 8.61
CA ILE A 630 -3.97 6.52 9.13
C ILE A 630 -4.73 5.29 9.63
N SER A 631 -4.75 4.20 8.84
CA SER A 631 -5.41 2.95 9.26
C SER A 631 -4.79 2.33 10.51
N THR A 632 -3.46 2.34 10.63
CA THR A 632 -2.74 1.82 11.81
C THR A 632 -2.96 2.70 13.05
N LEU A 633 -2.99 4.03 12.89
CA LEU A 633 -3.24 4.96 13.98
C LEU A 633 -4.66 4.89 14.53
N ILE A 634 -5.66 4.67 13.66
CA ILE A 634 -7.06 4.54 14.06
C ILE A 634 -7.34 3.14 14.62
N SER A 635 -6.71 2.09 14.08
CA SER A 635 -7.00 0.71 14.47
C SER A 635 -6.45 0.33 15.85
N SER A 636 -7.18 -0.54 16.55
CA SER A 636 -6.69 -1.28 17.71
C SER A 636 -6.06 -2.61 17.30
N VAL A 637 -6.58 -3.21 16.21
CA VAL A 637 -6.05 -4.43 15.60
C VAL A 637 -5.82 -4.17 14.12
N GLN A 638 -4.55 -4.17 13.71
CA GLN A 638 -4.15 -4.04 12.31
C GLN A 638 -3.87 -5.41 11.71
N ILE A 639 -4.71 -5.87 10.79
CA ILE A 639 -4.44 -7.06 9.98
C ILE A 639 -3.57 -6.62 8.81
N TYR A 640 -2.37 -7.16 8.72
CA TYR A 640 -1.48 -6.96 7.60
C TYR A 640 -1.53 -8.18 6.68
N ASN A 641 -2.34 -8.06 5.62
CA ASN A 641 -2.65 -9.12 4.67
C ASN A 641 -1.57 -9.20 3.59
N LEU A 642 -0.71 -10.21 3.73
CA LEU A 642 0.40 -10.53 2.83
C LEU A 642 0.11 -11.82 2.08
N LYS A 643 0.73 -12.02 0.91
CA LYS A 643 0.55 -13.24 0.10
C LYS A 643 1.84 -14.06 0.08
N ASN A 644 1.70 -15.35 0.33
CA ASN A 644 2.72 -16.40 0.41
C ASN A 644 3.72 -16.27 1.57
N GLN A 645 4.34 -15.11 1.76
CA GLN A 645 5.44 -14.94 2.71
C GLN A 645 5.58 -13.48 3.17
N ILE A 646 6.34 -13.26 4.24
CA ILE A 646 6.81 -11.93 4.65
C ILE A 646 8.07 -11.61 3.82
N SER A 647 8.11 -10.44 3.19
CA SER A 647 9.30 -9.92 2.49
C SER A 647 9.86 -8.70 3.19
N GLN A 648 11.14 -8.37 2.95
CA GLN A 648 11.74 -7.20 3.60
C GLN A 648 11.08 -5.88 3.18
N SER A 649 10.59 -5.78 1.94
CA SER A 649 9.84 -4.61 1.47
C SER A 649 8.52 -4.40 2.22
N ASP A 650 7.93 -5.46 2.77
CA ASP A 650 6.72 -5.36 3.58
C ASP A 650 7.01 -4.69 4.95
N LEU A 651 8.21 -4.95 5.51
CA LEU A 651 8.64 -4.41 6.80
C LEU A 651 9.16 -2.96 6.72
N GLU A 652 9.66 -2.50 5.57
CA GLU A 652 10.11 -1.11 5.37
C GLU A 652 9.00 -0.09 5.66
N HIS A 653 7.76 -0.39 5.28
CA HIS A 653 6.62 0.50 5.50
C HIS A 653 6.32 0.66 6.99
N MET A 654 6.54 -0.39 7.79
CA MET A 654 6.40 -0.33 9.25
C MET A 654 7.56 0.47 9.89
N GLU A 655 8.76 0.43 9.30
CA GLU A 655 9.91 1.18 9.79
C GLU A 655 9.72 2.70 9.71
N CYS A 656 8.93 3.20 8.74
CA CYS A 656 8.57 4.63 8.68
C CYS A 656 7.96 5.17 9.98
N PHE A 657 7.40 4.29 10.84
CA PHE A 657 6.81 4.65 12.13
C PHE A 657 7.76 4.48 13.32
N SER A 658 8.95 3.91 13.13
CA SER A 658 9.93 3.64 14.21
C SER A 658 10.24 4.88 15.05
N GLY A 659 10.44 6.03 14.40
CA GLY A 659 10.68 7.30 15.10
C GLY A 659 9.46 7.87 15.84
N TYR A 660 8.23 7.50 15.46
CA TYR A 660 7.02 7.93 16.15
C TYR A 660 6.87 7.20 17.49
N GLY A 661 7.22 5.90 17.51
CA GLY A 661 7.31 5.14 18.75
C GLY A 661 8.32 5.72 19.74
N GLN A 662 9.46 6.22 19.25
CA GLN A 662 10.48 6.85 20.09
C GLN A 662 10.00 8.18 20.71
N LEU A 663 9.24 9.00 19.98
CA LEU A 663 8.67 10.25 20.50
C LEU A 663 7.62 10.01 21.59
N ILE A 664 6.78 8.98 21.44
CA ILE A 664 5.82 8.57 22.48
C ILE A 664 6.53 7.99 23.70
N ALA A 665 7.57 7.18 23.49
CA ALA A 665 8.38 6.62 24.57
C ALA A 665 9.13 7.70 25.37
N GLY A 666 9.53 8.79 24.72
CA GLY A 666 10.19 9.94 25.35
C GLY A 666 9.33 10.74 26.35
N GLN A 667 8.02 10.53 26.38
CA GLN A 667 7.07 11.20 27.30
C GLN A 667 6.87 10.43 28.63
N ASN A 668 7.87 9.65 29.07
CA ASN A 668 7.82 8.76 30.24
C ASN A 668 6.77 7.63 30.16
N SER A 669 6.29 7.31 28.95
CA SER A 669 5.46 6.13 28.70
C SER A 669 6.33 4.97 28.23
N SER A 670 6.41 3.87 28.98
CA SER A 670 7.10 2.65 28.50
C SER A 670 6.24 1.83 27.53
N GLU A 671 5.09 2.35 27.09
CA GLU A 671 4.14 1.62 26.26
C GLU A 671 4.39 1.82 24.76
N ALA A 672 4.24 0.74 24.00
CA ALA A 672 4.31 0.78 22.54
C ALA A 672 3.22 1.71 21.94
N PRO A 673 3.53 2.43 20.84
CA PRO A 673 2.63 3.41 20.25
C PRO A 673 1.38 2.79 19.62
N PHE A 674 1.49 1.55 19.11
CA PHE A 674 0.38 0.81 18.53
C PHE A 674 0.05 -0.41 19.39
N GLN A 675 -1.20 -0.88 19.28
CA GLN A 675 -1.68 -1.99 20.09
C GLN A 675 -1.33 -3.34 19.45
N ASN A 676 -2.15 -3.82 18.52
CA ASN A 676 -1.98 -5.16 17.95
C ASN A 676 -1.79 -5.12 16.43
N VAL A 677 -0.82 -5.88 15.94
CA VAL A 677 -0.69 -6.20 14.51
C VAL A 677 -0.75 -7.72 14.31
N CYS A 678 -1.46 -8.14 13.26
CA CYS A 678 -1.56 -9.54 12.86
C CYS A 678 -1.06 -9.68 11.41
N PHE A 679 0.11 -10.29 11.23
CA PHE A 679 0.61 -10.71 9.92
C PHE A 679 -0.22 -11.88 9.41
N LEU A 680 -1.16 -11.62 8.50
CA LEU A 680 -1.97 -12.65 7.87
C LEU A 680 -1.34 -13.06 6.55
N ILE A 681 -0.74 -14.25 6.51
CA ILE A 681 -0.05 -14.77 5.33
C ILE A 681 -1.03 -15.66 4.54
N ARG A 682 -1.52 -15.13 3.43
CA ARG A 682 -2.43 -15.79 2.50
C ARG A 682 -1.69 -16.79 1.62
N ASP A 683 -2.40 -17.80 1.13
CA ASP A 683 -1.90 -18.78 0.17
C ASP A 683 -0.59 -19.46 0.64
N TRP A 684 -0.48 -19.72 1.94
CA TRP A 684 0.70 -20.37 2.52
C TRP A 684 0.92 -21.77 1.92
N GLN A 685 2.13 -22.00 1.41
CA GLN A 685 2.44 -23.16 0.56
C GLN A 685 3.24 -24.26 1.27
N CYS A 686 3.76 -23.99 2.46
CA CYS A 686 4.64 -24.91 3.20
C CYS A 686 4.00 -25.38 4.52
N PRO A 687 2.79 -25.97 4.51
CA PRO A 687 2.13 -26.42 5.75
C PRO A 687 2.91 -27.53 6.46
N TYR A 688 3.80 -28.24 5.75
CA TYR A 688 4.67 -29.27 6.31
C TYR A 688 5.83 -28.71 7.15
N GLU A 689 6.26 -27.46 6.90
CA GLU A 689 7.24 -26.77 7.75
C GLU A 689 6.52 -26.08 8.92
N ASN A 690 5.55 -25.22 8.59
CA ASN A 690 4.74 -24.50 9.56
C ASN A 690 3.27 -24.72 9.24
N PRO A 691 2.48 -25.36 10.13
CA PRO A 691 1.08 -25.69 9.86
C PRO A 691 0.21 -24.43 9.73
N TYR A 692 -0.94 -24.55 9.07
CA TYR A 692 -1.92 -23.45 9.02
C TYR A 692 -2.39 -23.03 10.42
N GLY A 693 -2.92 -21.81 10.51
CA GLY A 693 -3.43 -21.25 11.77
C GLY A 693 -2.42 -20.37 12.51
N VAL A 694 -2.76 -20.03 13.76
CA VAL A 694 -1.95 -19.14 14.62
C VAL A 694 -0.62 -19.80 15.02
N ARG A 695 -0.63 -21.12 15.25
CA ARG A 695 0.53 -21.85 15.77
C ARG A 695 1.69 -21.84 14.79
N GLY A 696 1.46 -22.23 13.53
CA GLY A 696 2.52 -22.18 12.52
C GLY A 696 2.90 -20.75 12.16
N GLY A 697 1.96 -19.81 12.22
CA GLY A 697 2.25 -18.38 12.04
C GLY A 697 3.23 -17.85 13.08
N ARG A 698 3.06 -18.18 14.35
CA ARG A 698 4.01 -17.81 15.41
C ARG A 698 5.42 -18.34 15.13
N ASN A 699 5.53 -19.64 14.84
CA ASN A 699 6.81 -20.26 14.52
C ASN A 699 7.50 -19.58 13.32
N TYR A 700 6.76 -19.39 12.23
CA TYR A 700 7.27 -18.73 11.02
C TYR A 700 7.73 -17.29 11.30
N LEU A 701 7.00 -16.54 12.12
CA LEU A 701 7.36 -15.16 12.47
C LEU A 701 8.62 -15.10 13.34
N GLU A 702 8.78 -16.01 14.30
CA GLU A 702 9.99 -16.13 15.12
C GLU A 702 11.20 -16.53 14.25
N GLU A 703 11.05 -17.51 13.37
CA GLU A 703 12.06 -17.91 12.39
C GLU A 703 12.46 -16.75 11.46
N PHE A 704 11.52 -15.87 11.11
CA PHE A 704 11.78 -14.74 10.23
C PHE A 704 12.49 -13.58 10.95
N LEU A 705 11.99 -13.16 12.11
CA LEU A 705 12.49 -12.00 12.84
C LEU A 705 13.77 -12.27 13.64
N ASP A 706 13.97 -13.51 14.10
CA ASP A 706 15.07 -13.88 15.00
C ASP A 706 16.08 -14.83 14.34
N ALA A 707 16.16 -14.84 13.00
CA ALA A 707 17.03 -15.76 12.27
C ALA A 707 18.52 -15.58 12.63
N PRO A 708 19.26 -16.68 12.91
CA PRO A 708 20.68 -16.60 13.23
C PRO A 708 21.50 -16.12 12.01
N GLY A 709 22.50 -15.28 12.27
CA GLY A 709 23.39 -14.74 11.24
C GLY A 709 22.82 -13.56 10.45
N GLN A 710 21.74 -12.91 10.92
CA GLN A 710 21.21 -11.70 10.30
C GLN A 710 22.19 -10.51 10.37
N PRO A 711 22.32 -9.71 9.29
CA PRO A 711 23.03 -8.43 9.30
C PRO A 711 22.54 -7.52 10.45
N HIS A 712 23.45 -6.70 11.00
CA HIS A 712 23.13 -5.77 12.09
C HIS A 712 21.97 -4.83 11.76
N GLU A 713 21.89 -4.38 10.50
CA GLU A 713 20.81 -3.52 10.00
C GLU A 713 19.43 -4.18 10.13
N LEU A 714 19.29 -5.43 9.67
CA LEU A 714 18.02 -6.17 9.78
C LEU A 714 17.63 -6.45 11.23
N ARG A 715 18.62 -6.77 12.10
CA ARG A 715 18.37 -6.98 13.54
C ARG A 715 17.84 -5.70 14.20
N LYS A 716 18.39 -4.54 13.86
CA LYS A 716 17.93 -3.24 14.35
C LYS A 716 16.50 -2.95 13.86
N GLN A 717 16.21 -3.20 12.59
CA GLN A 717 14.87 -3.03 12.02
C GLN A 717 13.84 -3.93 12.71
N ASN A 718 14.17 -5.22 12.91
CA ASN A 718 13.29 -6.16 13.60
C ASN A 718 13.03 -5.75 15.06
N ALA A 719 14.05 -5.28 15.76
CA ALA A 719 13.89 -4.73 17.12
C ALA A 719 12.99 -3.48 17.14
N ASN A 720 13.15 -2.58 16.18
CA ASN A 720 12.28 -1.41 16.04
C ASN A 720 10.82 -1.82 15.82
N ILE A 721 10.55 -2.77 14.93
CA ILE A 721 9.18 -3.27 14.66
C ILE A 721 8.57 -3.87 15.92
N ARG A 722 9.33 -4.64 16.70
CA ARG A 722 8.87 -5.17 18.00
C ARG A 722 8.52 -4.07 18.99
N SER A 723 9.23 -2.94 18.98
CA SER A 723 8.94 -1.81 19.87
C SER A 723 7.68 -1.01 19.47
N LEU A 724 7.20 -1.16 18.24
CA LEU A 724 6.06 -0.40 17.72
C LEU A 724 4.70 -0.93 18.19
N PHE A 725 4.58 -2.23 18.46
CA PHE A 725 3.30 -2.88 18.74
C PHE A 725 3.34 -3.58 20.11
N LYS A 726 2.29 -3.40 20.92
CA LYS A 726 2.11 -4.15 22.18
C LYS A 726 2.05 -5.66 21.94
N LYS A 727 1.41 -6.09 20.84
CA LYS A 727 1.30 -7.51 20.46
C LYS A 727 1.47 -7.70 18.94
N ILE A 728 2.36 -8.60 18.57
CA ILE A 728 2.56 -9.03 17.17
C ILE A 728 2.13 -10.49 17.06
N ASN A 729 1.15 -10.75 16.20
CA ASN A 729 0.68 -12.09 15.87
C ASN A 729 0.97 -12.41 14.40
N CYS A 730 0.99 -13.69 14.06
CA CYS A 730 1.01 -14.15 12.68
C CYS A 730 0.05 -15.33 12.51
N PHE A 731 -0.65 -15.37 11.38
CA PHE A 731 -1.61 -16.41 11.03
C PHE A 731 -1.34 -16.87 9.59
N LEU A 732 -1.20 -18.18 9.38
CA LEU A 732 -0.98 -18.77 8.06
C LEU A 732 -2.30 -19.31 7.50
N LEU A 733 -2.70 -18.83 6.33
CA LEU A 733 -3.95 -19.19 5.68
C LEU A 733 -3.66 -19.95 4.37
N PRO A 734 -4.36 -21.06 4.09
CA PRO A 734 -4.19 -21.79 2.83
C PRO A 734 -4.75 -21.01 1.63
N HIS A 735 -4.58 -21.55 0.43
CA HIS A 735 -5.18 -21.00 -0.79
C HIS A 735 -6.71 -21.29 -0.82
N PRO A 736 -7.57 -20.32 -1.16
CA PRO A 736 -9.04 -20.45 -1.09
C PRO A 736 -9.66 -21.41 -2.11
N GLY A 737 -8.87 -21.91 -3.07
CA GLY A 737 -9.28 -22.84 -4.11
C GLY A 737 -9.22 -22.25 -5.51
N ARG A 738 -9.07 -23.11 -6.54
CA ARG A 738 -8.92 -22.68 -7.95
C ARG A 738 -10.15 -21.93 -8.44
N LYS A 739 -11.36 -22.44 -8.16
CA LYS A 739 -12.63 -21.82 -8.58
C LYS A 739 -12.74 -20.37 -8.09
N VAL A 740 -12.50 -20.13 -6.80
CA VAL A 740 -12.49 -18.80 -6.18
C VAL A 740 -11.50 -17.84 -6.87
N ALA A 741 -10.33 -18.35 -7.24
CA ALA A 741 -9.26 -17.52 -7.82
C ALA A 741 -9.46 -17.21 -9.32
N THR A 742 -10.03 -18.14 -10.10
CA THR A 742 -10.03 -18.05 -11.57
C THR A 742 -11.41 -17.84 -12.19
N GLU A 743 -12.51 -18.22 -11.53
CA GLU A 743 -13.84 -18.11 -12.13
C GLU A 743 -14.45 -16.71 -11.96
N ILE A 744 -14.85 -16.10 -13.07
CA ILE A 744 -15.51 -14.78 -13.09
C ILE A 744 -16.93 -14.87 -12.52
N SER A 745 -17.60 -16.02 -12.68
CA SER A 745 -18.97 -16.26 -12.22
C SER A 745 -19.09 -16.46 -10.71
N PHE A 746 -17.98 -16.65 -10.00
CA PHE A 746 -17.98 -16.80 -8.55
C PHE A 746 -18.57 -15.54 -7.89
N ARG A 747 -19.50 -15.71 -6.96
CA ARG A 747 -20.14 -14.62 -6.22
C ARG A 747 -20.08 -14.82 -4.71
N GLY A 748 -19.22 -15.72 -4.24
CA GLY A 748 -19.00 -15.97 -2.80
C GLY A 748 -19.74 -17.20 -2.28
N GLU A 749 -20.10 -18.13 -3.16
CA GLU A 749 -20.70 -19.41 -2.78
C GLU A 749 -19.71 -20.25 -1.95
N LEU A 750 -20.01 -20.48 -0.67
CA LEU A 750 -19.10 -21.17 0.25
C LEU A 750 -18.74 -22.60 -0.17
N GLN A 751 -19.61 -23.26 -0.94
CA GLN A 751 -19.38 -24.62 -1.47
C GLN A 751 -18.23 -24.70 -2.48
N ASP A 752 -17.87 -23.58 -3.11
CA ASP A 752 -16.80 -23.51 -4.11
C ASP A 752 -15.44 -23.08 -3.50
N VAL A 753 -15.42 -22.80 -2.20
CA VAL A 753 -14.22 -22.49 -1.41
C VAL A 753 -13.62 -23.81 -0.88
N SER A 754 -12.29 -23.91 -0.84
CA SER A 754 -11.60 -25.10 -0.33
C SER A 754 -11.93 -25.34 1.16
N SER A 755 -12.12 -26.61 1.54
CA SER A 755 -12.45 -26.98 2.93
C SER A 755 -11.36 -26.56 3.92
N GLU A 756 -10.08 -26.74 3.56
CA GLU A 756 -8.94 -26.31 4.38
C GLU A 756 -8.95 -24.79 4.65
N PHE A 757 -9.38 -23.99 3.67
CA PHE A 757 -9.52 -22.54 3.84
C PHE A 757 -10.68 -22.20 4.76
N VAL A 758 -11.83 -22.86 4.58
CA VAL A 758 -12.99 -22.69 5.45
C VAL A 758 -12.61 -23.01 6.90
N GLU A 759 -12.01 -24.16 7.16
CA GLU A 759 -11.54 -24.56 8.50
C GLU A 759 -10.57 -23.54 9.12
N SER A 760 -9.63 -23.02 8.33
CA SER A 760 -8.69 -22.01 8.81
C SER A 760 -9.37 -20.65 9.08
N VAL A 761 -10.38 -20.26 8.30
CA VAL A 761 -11.18 -19.05 8.56
C VAL A 761 -12.07 -19.22 9.80
N GLU A 762 -12.55 -20.44 10.07
CA GLU A 762 -13.28 -20.74 11.30
C GLU A 762 -12.43 -20.58 12.56
N GLU A 763 -11.11 -20.78 12.46
CA GLU A 763 -10.15 -20.43 13.52
C GLU A 763 -9.83 -18.92 13.55
N LEU A 764 -9.65 -18.30 12.38
CA LEU A 764 -9.24 -16.90 12.25
C LEU A 764 -10.26 -15.92 12.83
N ALA A 765 -11.56 -16.09 12.54
CA ALA A 765 -12.56 -15.12 12.97
C ALA A 765 -12.71 -15.04 14.49
N PRO A 766 -12.83 -16.15 15.26
CA PRO A 766 -12.78 -16.11 16.72
C PRO A 766 -11.43 -15.62 17.27
N PHE A 767 -10.31 -15.95 16.61
CA PHE A 767 -8.99 -15.44 17.02
C PHE A 767 -8.93 -13.90 17.00
N LEU A 768 -9.61 -13.26 16.04
CA LEU A 768 -9.62 -11.80 15.93
C LEU A 768 -10.79 -11.13 16.68
N LEU A 769 -11.96 -11.77 16.75
CA LEU A 769 -13.24 -11.12 17.08
C LEU A 769 -14.03 -11.79 18.20
N SER A 770 -13.49 -12.81 18.87
CA SER A 770 -14.13 -13.33 20.09
C SER A 770 -14.04 -12.29 21.22
N PRO A 771 -15.01 -12.27 22.17
CA PRO A 771 -15.05 -11.28 23.24
C PRO A 771 -13.75 -11.14 24.03
N GLU A 772 -13.05 -12.25 24.24
CA GLU A 772 -11.76 -12.31 24.96
C GLU A 772 -10.60 -11.67 24.18
N ASN A 773 -10.72 -11.63 22.85
CA ASN A 773 -9.69 -11.10 21.94
C ASN A 773 -10.00 -9.68 21.44
N LEU A 774 -11.18 -9.13 21.75
CA LEU A 774 -11.52 -7.74 21.42
C LEU A 774 -10.64 -6.78 22.20
N VAL A 775 -10.01 -5.84 21.49
CA VAL A 775 -9.07 -4.89 22.08
C VAL A 775 -9.66 -3.48 22.02
N PRO A 776 -10.02 -2.88 23.18
CA PRO A 776 -10.43 -1.49 23.23
C PRO A 776 -9.32 -0.58 22.72
N LYS A 777 -9.65 0.36 21.84
CA LYS A 777 -8.70 1.34 21.30
C LYS A 777 -8.21 2.25 22.41
N THR A 778 -6.89 2.35 22.54
CA THR A 778 -6.24 3.25 23.49
C THR A 778 -5.28 4.21 22.81
N VAL A 779 -5.23 5.46 23.28
CA VAL A 779 -4.20 6.44 22.95
C VAL A 779 -3.63 6.97 24.25
N ASN A 780 -2.30 6.91 24.42
CA ASN A 780 -1.63 7.27 25.67
C ASN A 780 -2.18 6.56 26.93
N GLY A 781 -2.56 5.29 26.80
CA GLY A 781 -3.17 4.50 27.90
C GLY A 781 -4.63 4.85 28.22
N GLN A 782 -5.23 5.88 27.60
CA GLN A 782 -6.65 6.19 27.76
C GLN A 782 -7.48 5.46 26.71
N ARG A 783 -8.61 4.88 27.14
CA ARG A 783 -9.56 4.24 26.22
C ARG A 783 -10.39 5.29 25.48
N ILE A 784 -10.62 5.05 24.19
CA ILE A 784 -11.27 5.99 23.28
C ILE A 784 -12.72 5.58 23.03
N LYS A 785 -13.63 6.55 23.08
CA LYS A 785 -15.05 6.35 22.76
C LYS A 785 -15.30 6.45 21.25
N VAL A 786 -16.41 5.90 20.78
CA VAL A 786 -16.80 5.98 19.36
C VAL A 786 -16.92 7.44 18.89
N GLY A 787 -17.59 8.30 19.67
CA GLY A 787 -17.78 9.71 19.31
C GLY A 787 -16.47 10.49 19.16
N ASP A 788 -15.44 10.12 19.93
CA ASP A 788 -14.13 10.77 19.92
C ASP A 788 -13.34 10.45 18.64
N LEU A 789 -13.61 9.31 17.98
CA LEU A 789 -12.89 8.88 16.78
C LEU A 789 -12.99 9.90 15.64
N VAL A 790 -14.05 10.71 15.57
CA VAL A 790 -14.19 11.78 14.57
C VAL A 790 -12.99 12.73 14.62
N HIS A 791 -12.59 13.15 15.83
CA HIS A 791 -11.47 14.07 16.03
C HIS A 791 -10.13 13.45 15.65
N PHE A 792 -9.95 12.15 15.91
CA PHE A 792 -8.75 11.42 15.49
C PHE A 792 -8.66 11.30 13.98
N VAL A 793 -9.71 10.82 13.32
CA VAL A 793 -9.72 10.68 11.85
C VAL A 793 -9.49 12.03 11.16
N GLN A 794 -10.17 13.07 11.63
CA GLN A 794 -10.02 14.42 11.09
C GLN A 794 -8.58 14.94 11.25
N SER A 795 -8.04 14.91 12.47
CA SER A 795 -6.72 15.47 12.73
C SER A 795 -5.62 14.73 11.99
N TYR A 796 -5.71 13.39 11.91
CA TYR A 796 -4.79 12.61 11.11
C TYR A 796 -4.86 13.06 9.65
N CYS A 797 -6.02 13.01 9.02
CA CYS A 797 -6.11 13.37 7.61
C CYS A 797 -5.65 14.79 7.32
N GLU A 798 -5.94 15.78 8.18
CA GLU A 798 -5.44 17.15 8.08
C GLU A 798 -3.90 17.23 8.07
N HIS A 799 -3.24 16.48 8.94
CA HIS A 799 -1.77 16.48 9.09
C HIS A 799 -1.05 15.63 8.03
N PHE A 800 -1.74 14.66 7.40
CA PHE A 800 -1.24 13.87 6.28
C PHE A 800 -1.60 14.48 4.89
N MET A 801 -2.25 15.66 4.83
CA MET A 801 -2.76 16.28 3.58
C MET A 801 -1.71 16.65 2.54
N THR A 802 -0.44 16.87 2.92
CA THR A 802 0.58 17.38 1.98
C THR A 802 1.17 16.30 1.06
N GLY A 803 0.78 15.03 1.25
CA GLY A 803 1.28 13.92 0.42
C GLY A 803 2.75 13.57 0.66
N ASP A 804 3.46 14.30 1.53
CA ASP A 804 4.79 13.92 1.98
C ASP A 804 4.71 12.73 2.94
N LEU A 805 5.78 11.91 2.95
CA LEU A 805 5.97 10.91 4.01
C LEU A 805 5.78 11.61 5.37
N PRO A 806 4.97 11.04 6.27
CA PRO A 806 4.69 11.71 7.53
C PRO A 806 5.97 11.95 8.30
N LYS A 807 6.31 13.23 8.46
CA LYS A 807 7.37 13.63 9.37
C LYS A 807 6.96 13.18 10.77
N LEU A 808 7.91 12.63 11.53
CA LEU A 808 7.69 12.07 12.87
C LEU A 808 6.94 13.06 13.79
N GLU A 809 7.29 14.34 13.69
CA GLU A 809 6.63 15.45 14.38
C GLU A 809 5.16 15.61 13.99
N SER A 810 4.81 15.43 12.71
CA SER A 810 3.43 15.57 12.21
C SER A 810 2.49 14.53 12.81
N MET A 811 2.94 13.27 12.95
CA MET A 811 2.12 12.20 13.54
C MET A 811 1.87 12.43 15.04
N PHE A 812 2.91 12.86 15.76
CA PHE A 812 2.80 13.18 17.18
C PHE A 812 1.86 14.38 17.40
N LEU A 813 2.05 15.46 16.63
CA LEU A 813 1.21 16.66 16.71
C LEU A 813 -0.25 16.35 16.36
N ALA A 814 -0.50 15.54 15.33
CA ALA A 814 -1.86 15.13 14.96
C ALA A 814 -2.53 14.31 16.07
N THR A 815 -1.81 13.36 16.68
CA THR A 815 -2.34 12.54 17.77
C THR A 815 -2.65 13.39 19.00
N SER A 816 -1.74 14.31 19.36
CA SER A 816 -1.93 15.26 20.46
C SER A 816 -3.10 16.20 20.21
N ALA A 817 -3.21 16.79 19.01
CA ALA A 817 -4.29 17.68 18.63
C ALA A 817 -5.66 16.97 18.66
N ALA A 818 -5.75 15.75 18.14
CA ALA A 818 -6.96 14.92 18.21
C ALA A 818 -7.35 14.60 19.66
N HIS A 819 -6.38 14.17 20.46
CA HIS A 819 -6.63 13.81 21.86
C HIS A 819 -7.12 15.02 22.66
N HIS A 820 -6.48 16.18 22.50
CA HIS A 820 -6.94 17.43 23.10
C HIS A 820 -8.35 17.81 22.67
N SER A 821 -8.68 17.68 21.37
CA SER A 821 -10.00 18.01 20.85
C SER A 821 -11.10 17.11 21.42
N ALA A 822 -10.85 15.80 21.54
CA ALA A 822 -11.77 14.86 22.17
C ALA A 822 -12.01 15.17 23.65
N VAL A 823 -10.94 15.44 24.42
CA VAL A 823 -11.06 15.77 25.84
C VAL A 823 -11.77 17.11 26.06
N LEU A 824 -11.55 18.10 25.19
CA LEU A 824 -12.28 19.38 25.21
C LEU A 824 -13.78 19.17 24.97
N ALA A 825 -14.14 18.40 23.94
CA ALA A 825 -15.53 18.10 23.62
C ALA A 825 -16.24 17.35 24.77
N GLU A 826 -15.55 16.41 25.42
CA GLU A 826 -16.08 15.68 26.59
C GLU A 826 -16.35 16.62 27.77
N ALA A 827 -15.38 17.49 28.12
CA ALA A 827 -15.54 18.45 29.21
C ALA A 827 -16.66 19.47 28.93
N GLU A 828 -16.77 19.94 27.69
CA GLU A 828 -17.84 20.85 27.27
C GLU A 828 -19.21 20.16 27.30
N SER A 829 -19.29 18.89 26.86
CA SER A 829 -20.53 18.10 26.92
C SER A 829 -20.98 17.88 28.36
N GLN A 830 -20.06 17.61 29.29
CA GLN A 830 -20.40 17.45 30.71
C GLN A 830 -21.00 18.73 31.30
N TYR A 831 -20.42 19.89 30.96
CA TYR A 831 -20.96 21.19 31.33
C TYR A 831 -22.37 21.41 30.76
N LYS A 832 -22.57 21.16 29.46
CA LYS A 832 -23.87 21.31 28.78
C LYS A 832 -24.94 20.41 29.41
N VAL A 833 -24.67 19.13 29.61
CA VAL A 833 -25.63 18.20 30.24
C VAL A 833 -26.03 18.66 31.64
N SER A 834 -25.07 19.15 32.43
CA SER A 834 -25.34 19.65 33.78
C SER A 834 -26.17 20.94 33.75
N MET A 835 -25.89 21.84 32.80
CA MET A 835 -26.66 23.07 32.58
C MET A 835 -28.06 22.79 32.02
N ASP A 836 -28.21 21.85 31.09
CA ASP A 836 -29.48 21.41 30.53
C ASP A 836 -30.36 20.86 31.66
N SER A 837 -29.83 19.95 32.49
CA SER A 837 -30.56 19.42 33.64
C SER A 837 -30.98 20.52 34.61
N LEU A 838 -30.12 21.51 34.87
CA LEU A 838 -30.43 22.64 35.74
C LEU A 838 -31.55 23.51 35.15
N VAL A 839 -31.48 23.82 33.86
CA VAL A 839 -32.43 24.71 33.18
C VAL A 839 -33.75 24.00 32.87
N GLU A 840 -33.77 22.69 32.63
CA GLU A 840 -34.98 21.92 32.33
C GLU A 840 -35.81 21.59 33.58
N GLN A 841 -35.16 21.22 34.69
CA GLN A 841 -35.85 20.76 35.90
C GLN A 841 -36.27 21.91 36.84
N ALA A 842 -35.60 23.06 36.77
CA ALA A 842 -35.91 24.18 37.63
C ALA A 842 -37.03 25.09 37.07
N GLU A 843 -37.80 25.68 37.97
CA GLU A 843 -38.52 26.93 37.70
C GLU A 843 -37.51 28.02 37.30
N ALA A 844 -38.00 29.10 36.67
CA ALA A 844 -37.13 30.14 36.17
C ALA A 844 -36.20 30.68 37.28
N LEU A 845 -34.88 30.51 37.10
CA LEU A 845 -33.90 30.82 38.13
C LEU A 845 -33.61 32.31 38.18
N GLU A 846 -33.37 32.86 39.37
CA GLU A 846 -32.80 34.21 39.46
C GLU A 846 -31.40 34.26 38.83
N GLU A 847 -31.08 35.39 38.20
CA GLU A 847 -29.84 35.58 37.45
C GLU A 847 -28.58 35.37 38.31
N SER A 848 -28.63 35.79 39.57
CA SER A 848 -27.56 35.58 40.56
C SER A 848 -27.31 34.10 40.86
N HIS A 849 -28.37 33.29 40.93
CA HIS A 849 -28.27 31.86 41.18
C HIS A 849 -27.77 31.12 39.94
N LEU A 850 -28.25 31.49 38.76
CA LEU A 850 -27.80 30.92 37.49
C LEU A 850 -26.30 31.19 37.26
N GLU A 851 -25.82 32.41 37.55
CA GLU A 851 -24.38 32.74 37.48
C GLU A 851 -23.54 31.96 38.50
N ALA A 852 -24.05 31.77 39.72
CA ALA A 852 -23.35 30.98 40.74
C ALA A 852 -23.22 29.51 40.32
N GLN A 853 -24.29 28.90 39.81
CA GLN A 853 -24.27 27.52 39.30
C GLN A 853 -23.36 27.38 38.08
N HIS A 854 -23.40 28.33 37.14
CA HIS A 854 -22.48 28.36 36.01
C HIS A 854 -21.01 28.35 36.45
N LYS A 855 -20.63 29.20 37.42
CA LYS A 855 -19.26 29.27 37.94
C LYS A 855 -18.81 27.93 38.55
N LEU A 856 -19.71 27.26 39.28
CA LEU A 856 -19.43 25.95 39.87
C LEU A 856 -19.25 24.88 38.78
N LEU A 857 -20.20 24.74 37.85
CA LEU A 857 -20.15 23.76 36.78
C LEU A 857 -18.97 23.99 35.81
N LYS A 858 -18.62 25.26 35.56
CA LYS A 858 -17.42 25.62 34.80
C LYS A 858 -16.14 25.17 35.52
N ALA A 859 -16.04 25.40 36.83
CA ALA A 859 -14.89 24.96 37.60
C ALA A 859 -14.77 23.42 37.62
N GLU A 860 -15.90 22.72 37.69
CA GLU A 860 -15.95 21.25 37.60
C GLU A 860 -15.49 20.75 36.24
N ALA A 861 -15.95 21.36 35.14
CA ALA A 861 -15.54 20.99 33.78
C ALA A 861 -14.04 21.25 33.53
N VAL A 862 -13.50 22.38 34.01
CA VAL A 862 -12.06 22.68 33.92
C VAL A 862 -11.23 21.71 34.79
N LYS A 863 -11.70 21.38 36.00
CA LYS A 863 -11.03 20.40 36.86
C LYS A 863 -11.04 19.00 36.24
N PHE A 864 -12.15 18.62 35.60
CA PHE A 864 -12.25 17.39 34.84
C PHE A 864 -11.23 17.36 33.70
N PHE A 865 -11.14 18.44 32.91
CA PHE A 865 -10.15 18.59 31.84
C PHE A 865 -8.70 18.45 32.36
N GLN A 866 -8.36 19.13 33.45
CA GLN A 866 -7.03 19.07 34.07
C GLN A 866 -6.67 17.69 34.65
N SER A 867 -7.67 16.88 35.02
CA SER A 867 -7.44 15.54 35.57
C SER A 867 -7.03 14.50 34.52
N LYS A 868 -7.22 14.81 33.22
CA LYS A 868 -6.92 13.89 32.12
C LYS A 868 -5.43 13.96 31.77
N ASN A 869 -4.81 12.79 31.56
CA ASN A 869 -3.42 12.69 31.14
C ASN A 869 -3.25 13.08 29.65
N MET A 870 -3.01 14.36 29.37
CA MET A 870 -2.91 14.93 28.01
C MET A 870 -1.49 14.87 27.42
N MET A 871 -1.38 14.58 26.12
CA MET A 871 -0.11 14.56 25.37
C MET A 871 0.38 15.96 24.98
N GLY A 872 1.66 16.27 25.19
CA GLY A 872 2.31 17.50 24.74
C GLY A 872 2.66 18.48 25.87
N ASP A 873 3.27 19.60 25.50
CA ASP A 873 3.86 20.55 26.44
C ASP A 873 2.82 21.37 27.19
N ASP A 874 3.18 21.89 28.37
CA ASP A 874 2.28 22.62 29.26
C ASP A 874 1.68 23.90 28.62
N GLU A 875 2.32 24.47 27.61
CA GLU A 875 1.77 25.58 26.83
C GLU A 875 0.55 25.18 25.99
N MET A 876 0.57 24.00 25.36
CA MET A 876 -0.57 23.49 24.58
C MET A 876 -1.76 23.19 25.50
N LYS A 877 -1.49 22.64 26.69
CA LYS A 877 -2.52 22.39 27.71
C LYS A 877 -3.21 23.68 28.16
N LYS A 878 -2.44 24.73 28.45
CA LYS A 878 -2.98 26.06 28.81
C LYS A 878 -3.80 26.67 27.68
N ALA A 879 -3.35 26.54 26.43
CA ALA A 879 -4.10 27.04 25.28
C ALA A 879 -5.45 26.33 25.11
N CYS A 880 -5.49 25.00 25.32
CA CYS A 880 -6.73 24.23 25.31
C CYS A 880 -7.66 24.60 26.47
N GLU A 881 -7.14 24.79 27.69
CA GLU A 881 -7.94 25.23 28.84
C GLU A 881 -8.59 26.62 28.61
N ALA A 882 -7.86 27.53 27.95
CA ALA A 882 -8.40 28.82 27.55
C ALA A 882 -9.54 28.68 26.51
N LYS A 883 -9.37 27.79 25.52
CA LYS A 883 -10.42 27.47 24.54
C LYS A 883 -11.66 26.86 25.20
N LEU A 884 -11.48 25.92 26.13
CA LEU A 884 -12.59 25.32 26.90
C LEU A 884 -13.37 26.40 27.64
N SER A 885 -12.65 27.25 28.37
CA SER A 885 -13.23 28.33 29.15
C SER A 885 -14.04 29.29 28.26
N GLN A 886 -13.51 29.64 27.09
CA GLN A 886 -14.21 30.49 26.12
C GLN A 886 -15.47 29.81 25.55
N SER A 887 -15.39 28.52 25.21
CA SER A 887 -16.54 27.77 24.66
C SER A 887 -17.69 27.63 25.68
N ILE A 888 -17.35 27.39 26.95
CA ILE A 888 -18.31 27.32 28.06
C ILE A 888 -18.99 28.67 28.28
N GLU A 889 -18.25 29.78 28.24
CA GLU A 889 -18.81 31.14 28.36
C GLU A 889 -19.77 31.45 27.20
N ASN A 890 -19.41 31.07 25.97
CA ASN A 890 -20.29 31.24 24.82
C ASN A 890 -21.60 30.45 24.99
N SER A 891 -21.51 29.19 25.43
CA SER A 891 -22.68 28.35 25.71
C SER A 891 -23.54 28.94 26.83
N PHE A 892 -22.93 29.55 27.85
CA PHE A 892 -23.66 30.19 28.96
C PHE A 892 -24.55 31.35 28.51
N VAL A 893 -24.13 32.11 27.49
CA VAL A 893 -24.95 33.19 26.91
C VAL A 893 -26.28 32.65 26.38
N GLU A 894 -26.31 31.45 25.82
CA GLU A 894 -27.54 30.81 25.34
C GLU A 894 -28.44 30.39 26.49
N TYR A 895 -27.89 29.73 27.52
CA TYR A 895 -28.64 29.37 28.72
C TYR A 895 -29.24 30.57 29.44
N ARG A 896 -28.51 31.70 29.49
CA ARG A 896 -29.00 32.96 30.05
C ARG A 896 -30.23 33.47 29.29
N LYS A 897 -30.22 33.42 27.95
CA LYS A 897 -31.38 33.79 27.11
C LYS A 897 -32.57 32.86 27.33
N VAL A 898 -32.34 31.54 27.43
CA VAL A 898 -33.40 30.56 27.67
C VAL A 898 -34.05 30.81 29.03
N ASN A 899 -33.26 31.05 30.07
CA ASN A 899 -33.76 31.32 31.41
C ASN A 899 -34.54 32.65 31.48
N SER A 900 -34.06 33.73 30.82
CA SER A 900 -34.77 35.01 30.78
C SER A 900 -36.14 34.90 30.10
N MET A 901 -36.26 34.08 29.05
CA MET A 901 -37.55 33.82 28.40
C MET A 901 -38.52 33.05 29.32
N LYS A 902 -38.02 32.18 30.19
CA LYS A 902 -38.86 31.47 31.18
C LYS A 902 -39.37 32.42 32.27
N LEU A 903 -38.49 33.28 32.81
CA LEU A 903 -38.86 34.30 33.80
C LEU A 903 -39.99 35.21 33.28
N GLU A 904 -39.89 35.64 32.02
CA GLU A 904 -40.90 36.50 31.40
C GLU A 904 -42.25 35.78 31.22
N LYS A 905 -42.24 34.50 30.82
CA LYS A 905 -43.46 33.69 30.71
C LYS A 905 -44.14 33.47 32.06
N GLU A 906 -43.37 33.23 33.12
CA GLU A 906 -43.91 33.09 34.47
C GLU A 906 -44.53 34.39 34.98
N ARG A 907 -43.88 35.52 34.73
CA ARG A 907 -44.42 36.85 35.04
C ARG A 907 -45.76 37.09 34.35
N GLN A 908 -45.84 36.82 33.05
CA GLN A 908 -47.08 36.97 32.28
C GLN A 908 -48.19 36.03 32.78
N ARG A 909 -47.85 34.80 33.20
CA ARG A 909 -48.81 33.87 33.82
C ARG A 909 -49.34 34.37 35.17
N LYS A 910 -48.48 34.92 36.03
CA LYS A 910 -48.89 35.51 37.31
C LYS A 910 -49.82 36.71 37.09
N GLU A 911 -49.46 37.62 36.18
CA GLU A 911 -50.29 38.78 35.83
C GLU A 911 -51.65 38.36 35.23
N PHE A 912 -51.68 37.30 34.41
CA PHE A 912 -52.93 36.74 33.88
C PHE A 912 -53.78 36.07 34.97
N GLY A 913 -53.17 35.31 35.88
CA GLY A 913 -53.85 34.69 37.02
C GLY A 913 -54.45 35.70 38.00
N GLU A 914 -53.77 36.81 38.25
CA GLU A 914 -54.31 37.91 39.05
C GLU A 914 -55.50 38.58 38.37
N LYS A 915 -55.43 38.81 37.05
CA LYS A 915 -56.58 39.30 36.26
C LYS A 915 -57.76 38.32 36.29
N LEU A 916 -57.50 37.01 36.23
CA LEU A 916 -58.54 35.99 36.30
C LEU A 916 -59.24 35.99 37.67
N LYS A 917 -58.47 35.98 38.77
CA LYS A 917 -59.01 36.08 40.15
C LYS A 917 -59.83 37.34 40.36
N LYS A 918 -59.38 38.48 39.82
CA LYS A 918 -60.13 39.73 39.88
C LYS A 918 -61.47 39.62 39.16
N THR A 919 -61.48 38.99 37.99
CA THR A 919 -62.70 38.76 37.19
C THR A 919 -63.65 37.76 37.86
N GLU A 920 -63.13 36.68 38.47
CA GLU A 920 -63.91 35.72 39.26
C GLU A 920 -64.55 36.38 40.48
N ASN A 921 -63.82 37.21 41.22
CA ASN A 921 -64.36 37.96 42.35
C ASN A 921 -65.46 38.95 41.91
N GLU A 922 -65.28 39.63 40.77
CA GLU A 922 -66.31 40.50 40.19
C GLU A 922 -67.57 39.72 39.79
N PHE A 923 -67.40 38.51 39.24
CA PHE A 923 -68.52 37.63 38.87
C PHE A 923 -69.24 37.08 40.12
N HIS A 924 -68.49 36.65 41.14
CA HIS A 924 -69.03 36.18 42.42
C HIS A 924 -69.83 37.27 43.13
N ASN A 925 -69.32 38.50 43.18
CA ASN A 925 -70.03 39.64 43.75
C ASN A 925 -71.34 39.96 42.99
N LYS A 926 -71.32 39.88 41.65
CA LYS A 926 -72.54 40.05 40.84
C LYS A 926 -73.56 38.92 41.08
N PHE A 927 -73.09 37.70 41.27
CA PHE A 927 -73.93 36.53 41.55
C PHE A 927 -74.60 36.65 42.94
N GLU A 928 -73.83 37.01 43.98
CA GLU A 928 -74.35 37.28 45.33
C GLU A 928 -75.40 38.41 45.32
N GLN A 929 -75.17 39.51 44.60
CA GLN A 929 -76.16 40.58 44.44
C GLN A 929 -77.47 40.13 43.75
N GLN A 930 -77.40 39.19 42.80
CA GLN A 930 -78.61 38.62 42.19
C GLN A 930 -79.30 37.64 43.13
N ARG A 931 -78.55 36.88 43.93
CA ARG A 931 -79.08 35.96 44.93
C ARG A 931 -79.84 36.70 46.02
N GLU A 932 -79.30 37.78 46.58
CA GLU A 932 -80.02 38.63 47.54
C GLU A 932 -81.32 39.21 46.97
N LYS A 933 -81.32 39.62 45.70
CA LYS A 933 -82.56 40.07 45.03
C LYS A 933 -83.59 38.95 44.92
N TYR A 934 -83.15 37.73 44.64
CA TYR A 934 -84.02 36.57 44.54
C TYR A 934 -84.58 36.16 45.92
N ASP A 935 -83.75 36.13 46.95
CA ASP A 935 -84.16 35.79 48.32
C ASP A 935 -85.18 36.80 48.86
N ASN A 936 -85.02 38.09 48.58
CA ASN A 936 -86.01 39.13 48.91
C ASN A 936 -87.36 38.90 48.19
N ILE A 937 -87.35 38.44 46.93
CA ILE A 937 -88.58 38.11 46.19
C ILE A 937 -89.26 36.88 46.80
N VAL A 938 -88.47 35.87 47.21
CA VAL A 938 -89.00 34.66 47.86
C VAL A 938 -89.63 35.00 49.22
N GLU A 939 -89.02 35.85 50.03
CA GLU A 939 -89.62 36.31 51.29
C GLU A 939 -90.94 37.05 51.07
N GLN A 940 -91.00 37.93 50.07
CA GLN A 940 -92.25 38.61 49.70
C GLN A 940 -93.35 37.62 49.27
N GLN A 941 -92.99 36.59 48.50
CA GLN A 941 -93.93 35.54 48.09
C GLN A 941 -94.41 34.70 49.29
N GLN A 942 -93.51 34.34 50.21
CA GLN A 942 -93.87 33.60 51.43
C GLN A 942 -94.81 34.38 52.35
N SER A 943 -94.62 35.71 52.46
CA SER A 943 -95.54 36.59 53.18
C SER A 943 -96.95 36.55 52.59
N VAL A 944 -97.07 36.65 51.26
CA VAL A 944 -98.37 36.60 50.57
C VAL A 944 -99.04 35.22 50.71
N ILE A 945 -98.27 34.13 50.67
CA ILE A 945 -98.78 32.77 50.89
C ILE A 945 -99.32 32.61 52.32
N SER A 946 -98.62 33.15 53.32
CA SER A 946 -99.05 33.13 54.72
C SER A 946 -100.38 33.88 54.92
N GLU A 947 -100.55 35.06 54.30
CA GLU A 947 -101.82 35.80 54.34
C GLU A 947 -102.96 35.04 53.65
N ALA A 948 -102.69 34.40 52.50
CA ALA A 948 -103.67 33.57 51.80
C ALA A 948 -104.09 32.33 52.62
N GLN A 949 -103.15 31.69 53.34
CA GLN A 949 -103.45 30.57 54.23
C GLN A 949 -104.30 31.00 55.43
N LYS A 950 -104.06 32.19 55.98
CA LYS A 950 -104.89 32.78 57.05
C LYS A 950 -106.32 33.01 56.58
N ALA A 951 -106.49 33.63 55.40
CA ALA A 951 -107.80 33.85 54.80
C ALA A 951 -108.53 32.53 54.48
N GLN A 952 -107.80 31.49 54.04
CA GLN A 952 -108.37 30.16 53.81
C GLN A 952 -108.85 29.51 55.11
N SER A 953 -108.09 29.64 56.21
CA SER A 953 -108.47 29.08 57.51
C SER A 953 -109.69 29.80 58.10
N GLU A 954 -109.80 31.12 57.94
CA GLU A 954 -110.99 31.89 58.33
C GLU A 954 -112.22 31.47 57.51
N LEU A 955 -112.08 31.27 56.20
CA LEU A 955 -113.16 30.80 55.35
C LEU A 955 -113.63 29.39 55.74
N GLN A 956 -112.70 28.48 56.06
CA GLN A 956 -113.03 27.13 56.54
C GLN A 956 -113.74 27.14 57.90
N ASN A 957 -113.35 28.03 58.81
CA ASN A 957 -114.04 28.20 60.10
C ASN A 957 -115.46 28.75 59.91
N ASN A 958 -115.65 29.74 59.02
CA ASN A 958 -116.98 30.27 58.70
C ASN A 958 -117.90 29.21 58.05
N VAL A 959 -117.36 28.34 57.19
CA VAL A 959 -118.12 27.22 56.61
C VAL A 959 -118.50 26.20 57.69
N LYS A 960 -117.60 25.93 58.65
CA LYS A 960 -117.86 25.03 59.78
C LYS A 960 -118.92 25.59 60.73
N ASP A 961 -118.89 26.90 61.00
CA ASP A 961 -119.92 27.57 61.80
C ASP A 961 -121.29 27.59 61.10
N LEU A 962 -121.32 27.79 59.79
CA LEU A 962 -122.55 27.65 59.00
C LEU A 962 -123.09 26.20 59.03
N GLN A 963 -122.23 25.19 58.96
CA GLN A 963 -122.64 23.79 59.10
C GLN A 963 -123.15 23.45 60.50
N ASN A 964 -122.54 23.99 61.56
CA ASN A 964 -123.03 23.83 62.93
C ASN A 964 -124.40 24.52 63.12
N GLN A 965 -124.61 25.71 62.52
CA GLN A 965 -125.91 26.39 62.54
C GLN A 965 -126.99 25.63 61.75
N ILE A 966 -126.62 24.92 60.69
CA ILE A 966 -127.53 24.03 59.93
C ILE A 966 -127.88 22.79 60.76
N ASP A 967 -126.91 22.18 61.44
CA ASP A 967 -127.13 21.01 62.32
C ASP A 967 -128.01 21.35 63.53
N ASP A 968 -127.89 22.57 64.08
CA ASP A 968 -128.77 23.05 65.15
C ASP A 968 -130.20 23.38 64.66
N LEU A 969 -130.37 23.78 63.40
CA LEU A 969 -131.69 23.95 62.76
C LEU A 969 -132.36 22.61 62.42
N GLN A 970 -131.60 21.53 62.23
CA GLN A 970 -132.12 20.18 61.96
C GLN A 970 -132.61 19.43 63.22
N ARG A 971 -132.38 19.96 64.43
CA ARG A 971 -132.84 19.35 65.70
C ARG A 971 -134.19 19.85 66.22
N ASN A 972 -134.81 20.84 65.57
CA ASN A 972 -136.16 21.31 65.93
C ASN A 972 -137.22 20.72 65.00
N GLU A 973 -137.91 19.67 65.46
CA GLU A 973 -139.07 19.07 64.79
C GLU A 973 -140.26 20.05 64.76
N GLY A 974 -140.71 20.47 63.57
CA GLY A 974 -142.04 21.10 63.46
C GLY A 974 -142.42 21.94 62.23
N ASP A 975 -141.54 22.28 61.28
CA ASP A 975 -141.92 23.19 60.18
C ASP A 975 -141.47 22.75 58.76
N PRO A 976 -142.41 22.43 57.83
CA PRO A 976 -142.13 22.00 56.46
C PRO A 976 -141.40 23.03 55.58
N ILE A 977 -141.38 24.31 55.93
CA ILE A 977 -140.73 25.37 55.14
C ILE A 977 -139.21 25.37 55.34
N LEU A 978 -138.71 24.94 56.51
CA LEU A 978 -137.29 24.87 56.83
C LEU A 978 -136.55 23.73 56.09
N LYS A 979 -137.26 22.66 55.71
CA LYS A 979 -136.69 21.51 54.99
C LYS A 979 -136.34 21.84 53.53
N GLY A 980 -137.08 22.75 52.90
CA GLY A 980 -136.78 23.25 51.54
C GLY A 980 -135.62 24.24 51.49
N ILE A 981 -135.38 24.98 52.59
CA ILE A 981 -134.23 25.89 52.72
C ILE A 981 -132.93 25.10 52.93
N ALA A 982 -132.98 23.99 53.68
CA ALA A 982 -131.82 23.13 53.91
C ALA A 982 -131.28 22.49 52.61
N GLU A 983 -132.13 22.05 51.68
CA GLU A 983 -131.69 21.45 50.42
C GLU A 983 -131.08 22.48 49.44
N ILE A 984 -131.58 23.72 49.43
CA ILE A 984 -131.03 24.83 48.63
C ILE A 984 -129.65 25.25 49.15
N VAL A 985 -129.49 25.30 50.48
CA VAL A 985 -128.21 25.65 51.13
C VAL A 985 -127.18 24.53 50.97
N GLN A 986 -127.58 23.25 51.01
CA GLN A 986 -126.68 22.12 50.70
C GLN A 986 -126.17 22.19 49.25
N GLY A 987 -127.02 22.60 48.30
CA GLY A 987 -126.65 22.86 46.91
C GLY A 987 -125.62 24.00 46.76
N ALA A 988 -125.80 25.11 47.50
CA ALA A 988 -124.86 26.22 47.50
C ALA A 988 -123.50 25.84 48.12
N THR A 989 -123.49 25.00 49.17
CA THR A 989 -122.28 24.57 49.87
C THR A 989 -121.40 23.67 48.98
N ASN A 990 -122.01 22.80 48.17
CA ASN A 990 -121.27 21.95 47.21
C ASN A 990 -120.69 22.73 46.02
N VAL A 991 -121.36 23.81 45.58
CA VAL A 991 -120.82 24.71 44.54
C VAL A 991 -119.64 25.51 45.08
N VAL A 992 -119.69 25.98 46.33
CA VAL A 992 -118.57 26.68 46.98
C VAL A 992 -117.37 25.75 47.19
N ALA A 993 -117.58 24.49 47.59
CA ALA A 993 -116.50 23.50 47.71
C ALA A 993 -115.82 23.17 46.34
N GLY A 994 -116.57 23.19 45.25
CA GLY A 994 -116.06 22.98 43.89
C GLY A 994 -115.33 24.19 43.29
N VAL A 995 -115.73 25.41 43.66
CA VAL A 995 -115.09 26.66 43.19
C VAL A 995 -113.81 26.97 43.98
N VAL A 996 -113.71 26.58 45.26
CA VAL A 996 -112.55 26.86 46.13
C VAL A 996 -111.32 25.99 45.82
N THR A 997 -111.46 24.85 45.15
CA THR A 997 -110.34 23.92 44.91
C THR A 997 -109.63 24.07 43.56
N SER A 998 -110.18 24.84 42.61
CA SER A 998 -109.65 24.94 41.23
C SER A 998 -108.60 26.04 40.99
N PRO A 999 -108.66 27.24 41.61
CA PRO A 999 -107.66 28.29 41.33
C PRO A 999 -106.31 28.10 42.06
N PHE A 1000 -106.29 27.48 43.24
CA PHE A 1000 -105.07 27.42 44.09
C PHE A 1000 -104.03 26.39 43.64
N ARG A 1001 -104.41 25.37 42.87
CA ARG A 1001 -103.45 24.34 42.39
C ARG A 1001 -102.57 24.82 41.23
N ARG A 1002 -102.91 25.93 40.57
CA ARG A 1002 -102.11 26.54 39.49
C ARG A 1002 -101.11 27.60 39.97
N LEU A 1003 -101.25 28.11 41.19
CA LEU A 1003 -100.32 29.08 41.79
C LEU A 1003 -99.18 28.42 42.59
N PHE A 1004 -99.32 27.13 42.93
CA PHE A 1004 -98.33 26.34 43.67
C PHE A 1004 -97.37 25.50 42.78
N LYS A 1005 -97.60 25.48 41.46
CA LYS A 1005 -96.76 24.81 40.45
C LYS A 1005 -96.07 25.87 39.63
#